data_AF-A0A1X7TSP5-F1
#
_entry.id   AF-A0A1X7TSP5-F1
#
_cell.length_a   1.000
_cell.length_b   1.000
_cell.length_c   1.000
_cell.angle_alpha   90.00
_cell.angle_beta   90.00
_cell.angle_gamma   90.00
#
_symmetry.space_group_name_H-M   'P 1'
#
loop_
_entity.id
_entity.type
_entity.pdbx_description
1 polymer ?
#
loop_
_entity_poly.entity_id
_entity_poly.type
_entity_poly.pdbx_seq_one_letter_code
_entity_poly.pdbx_strand_id
1 'polypeptide(L)'
;MERIDQRRSLDDKKTTLLTAMQETVSSDYRKLKDIATVLSDVEQTRDIGNEIMTIYEETIPQEDVSTVVQPQEVVGGNEDCASDILRNNHSALSQSITEPVSVARLLHEEVIPNETLSCVMSTRGSVSDSRTVLLKAVRDAVHSNYKHLELFVTVLRKFSETAHIGDTIFEEYKHNFSTDINVDEIETYLTESKKYRGSSCVSSDSETEDSAILGHTIPFTREMRKEFKEMRTKFGSTFFEVRRLFSKKWAKSQKDINKVKTLLADCFKDLKSELSVAKTIDGVLDVVERKCSIVDVHPLEVIAVQFKVKEAEDVIKKHKEAAEEFCKSVSVSLSKDETFQAIPTRYLLSETITFELNWDADETTLQDINDVLLELELLHKYQIKVVGVGPGSVVVTCYCPAEYTGSLIMTVLGKIEILQKKGLKKFKVGNCTIWNKVLPIMTAETPKKIDQPTKQTVTDYEGNEQELASFGELSKKQIQEIVEMKLKLADNQQDIEIAFLREQLAARDRQVEEFQTLQGSQSSELVSLKEQLAAGERQIKELLTIQGSQSSVSNDEMVTLQKMSKMKDHEIEDLKAALKKALKQNTASHQVMTGQIKWHSNEVQLTSPSEQQCSEVLAKLQDKHQQIYLRESSSSIAELLIPPLLQRKTKFQITIP
;
A
#
# COMPACT_ATOMS: atom_id res chain seq x y z
N MET A 1 -18.56 15.87 -20.63
CA MET A 1 -19.62 16.81 -20.16
C MET A 1 -20.20 16.20 -18.90
N GLU A 2 -19.54 16.44 -17.77
CA GLU A 2 -19.85 15.84 -16.47
C GLU A 2 -21.14 16.43 -15.88
N ARG A 3 -22.03 15.55 -15.40
CA ARG A 3 -23.18 15.95 -14.59
C ARG A 3 -22.68 16.25 -13.18
N ILE A 4 -22.36 17.51 -12.94
CA ILE A 4 -22.05 18.02 -11.61
C ILE A 4 -23.32 18.00 -10.75
N ASP A 5 -23.11 17.45 -9.55
CA ASP A 5 -24.04 17.26 -8.45
C ASP A 5 -24.92 18.50 -8.16
N GLN A 6 -26.23 18.36 -8.37
CA GLN A 6 -27.24 19.40 -8.14
C GLN A 6 -27.76 19.45 -6.69
N ARG A 7 -27.13 18.75 -5.72
CA ARG A 7 -27.63 18.67 -4.34
C ARG A 7 -27.07 19.67 -3.32
N ARG A 8 -26.10 20.52 -3.66
CA ARG A 8 -25.59 21.56 -2.74
C ARG A 8 -26.32 22.89 -2.96
N SER A 9 -26.73 23.55 -1.88
CA SER A 9 -27.38 24.86 -1.95
C SER A 9 -26.42 25.87 -2.58
N LEU A 10 -26.96 26.93 -3.19
CA LEU A 10 -26.15 28.00 -3.79
C LEU A 10 -25.18 28.61 -2.76
N ASP A 11 -25.60 28.71 -1.51
CA ASP A 11 -24.80 29.27 -0.42
C ASP A 11 -23.65 28.35 0.01
N ASP A 12 -23.83 27.03 -0.06
CA ASP A 12 -22.72 26.08 0.20
C ASP A 12 -21.64 26.18 -0.88
N LYS A 13 -22.04 26.39 -2.14
CA LYS A 13 -21.11 26.58 -3.26
C LYS A 13 -20.35 27.90 -3.13
N LYS A 14 -21.04 28.98 -2.75
CA LYS A 14 -20.40 30.27 -2.47
C LYS A 14 -19.42 30.18 -1.29
N THR A 15 -19.82 29.53 -0.21
CA THR A 15 -18.96 29.33 0.98
C THR A 15 -17.72 28.53 0.62
N THR A 16 -17.88 27.42 -0.11
CA THR A 16 -16.75 26.60 -0.58
C THR A 16 -15.79 27.41 -1.44
N LEU A 17 -16.31 28.22 -2.36
CA LEU A 17 -15.49 29.06 -3.24
C LEU A 17 -14.76 30.15 -2.46
N LEU A 18 -15.44 30.83 -1.53
CA LEU A 18 -14.85 31.87 -0.68
C LEU A 18 -13.74 31.31 0.21
N THR A 19 -13.95 30.13 0.81
CA THR A 19 -12.91 29.45 1.60
C THR A 19 -11.69 29.12 0.73
N ALA A 20 -11.90 28.57 -0.46
CA ALA A 20 -10.80 28.27 -1.38
C ALA A 20 -10.03 29.52 -1.83
N MET A 21 -10.74 30.62 -2.10
CA MET A 21 -10.12 31.91 -2.43
C MET A 21 -9.32 32.47 -1.25
N GLN A 22 -9.86 32.36 -0.03
CA GLN A 22 -9.18 32.79 1.20
C GLN A 22 -7.92 31.97 1.46
N GLU A 23 -7.98 30.64 1.31
CA GLU A 23 -6.82 29.75 1.43
C GLU A 23 -5.76 30.08 0.37
N THR A 24 -6.17 30.33 -0.87
CA THR A 24 -5.27 30.70 -1.97
C THR A 24 -4.54 32.01 -1.68
N VAL A 25 -5.26 33.06 -1.29
CA VAL A 25 -4.66 34.37 -0.94
C VAL A 25 -3.81 34.29 0.32
N SER A 26 -4.19 33.46 1.29
CA SER A 26 -3.39 33.23 2.49
C SER A 26 -2.08 32.49 2.18
N SER A 27 -2.05 31.70 1.10
CA SER A 27 -0.84 31.00 0.63
C SER A 27 0.07 31.87 -0.25
N ASP A 28 -0.49 32.75 -1.08
CA ASP A 28 0.23 33.70 -1.93
C ASP A 28 -0.59 34.99 -2.08
N TYR A 29 -0.17 36.06 -1.40
CA TYR A 29 -0.90 37.32 -1.42
C TYR A 29 -0.95 37.92 -2.83
N ARG A 30 -0.01 37.62 -3.73
CA ARG A 30 0.01 38.15 -5.11
C ARG A 30 -1.17 37.64 -5.92
N LYS A 31 -1.74 36.48 -5.55
CA LYS A 31 -2.97 35.94 -6.15
C LYS A 31 -4.20 36.78 -5.87
N LEU A 32 -4.15 37.68 -4.88
CA LEU A 32 -5.23 38.63 -4.64
C LEU A 32 -5.43 39.57 -5.83
N LYS A 33 -4.35 39.93 -6.55
CA LYS A 33 -4.41 40.73 -7.79
C LYS A 33 -5.14 39.98 -8.92
N ASP A 34 -4.82 38.69 -9.10
CA ASP A 34 -5.46 37.84 -10.10
C ASP A 34 -6.96 37.67 -9.80
N ILE A 35 -7.30 37.44 -8.52
CA ILE A 35 -8.68 37.32 -8.03
C ILE A 35 -9.45 38.63 -8.21
N ALA A 36 -8.86 39.76 -7.83
CA ALA A 36 -9.46 41.08 -8.00
C ALA A 36 -9.77 41.35 -9.47
N THR A 37 -8.83 41.03 -10.37
CA THR A 37 -9.02 41.16 -11.83
C THR A 37 -10.21 40.35 -12.32
N VAL A 38 -10.31 39.08 -11.93
CA VAL A 38 -11.43 38.21 -12.31
C VAL A 38 -12.77 38.69 -11.75
N LEU A 39 -12.79 39.23 -10.52
CA LEU A 39 -13.99 39.80 -9.92
C LEU A 39 -14.42 41.11 -10.59
N SER A 40 -13.45 41.91 -11.06
CA SER A 40 -13.67 43.15 -11.83
C SER A 40 -14.30 42.90 -13.20
N ASP A 41 -14.04 41.75 -13.82
CA ASP A 41 -14.58 41.36 -15.12
C ASP A 41 -16.05 40.91 -15.08
N VAL A 42 -16.60 40.64 -13.89
CA VAL A 42 -17.99 40.19 -13.70
C VAL A 42 -18.85 41.35 -13.21
N GLU A 43 -19.87 41.72 -13.98
CA GLU A 43 -20.67 42.93 -13.76
C GLU A 43 -21.21 43.07 -12.33
N GLN A 44 -21.63 41.96 -11.71
CA GLN A 44 -22.21 41.93 -10.37
C GLN A 44 -21.18 42.01 -9.22
N THR A 45 -19.92 41.69 -9.47
CA THR A 45 -18.84 41.70 -8.45
C THR A 45 -17.78 42.77 -8.71
N ARG A 46 -17.96 43.55 -9.78
CA ARG A 46 -16.97 44.49 -10.30
C ARG A 46 -16.56 45.55 -9.30
N ASP A 47 -17.51 46.09 -8.54
CA ASP A 47 -17.23 47.11 -7.54
C ASP A 47 -16.32 46.55 -6.43
N ILE A 48 -16.56 45.29 -6.02
CA ILE A 48 -15.76 44.59 -5.02
C ILE A 48 -14.37 44.26 -5.58
N GLY A 49 -14.29 43.78 -6.83
CA GLY A 49 -13.00 43.51 -7.49
C GLY A 49 -12.13 44.77 -7.59
N ASN A 50 -12.73 45.90 -7.96
CA ASN A 50 -12.04 47.18 -8.06
C ASN A 50 -11.59 47.73 -6.70
N GLU A 51 -12.42 47.57 -5.66
CA GLU A 51 -12.06 47.96 -4.29
C GLU A 51 -10.87 47.13 -3.77
N ILE A 52 -10.90 45.81 -3.98
CA ILE A 52 -9.79 44.91 -3.61
C ILE A 52 -8.52 45.30 -4.37
N MET A 53 -8.63 45.58 -5.68
CA MET A 53 -7.48 46.01 -6.51
C MET A 53 -6.88 47.33 -6.01
N THR A 54 -7.72 48.30 -5.64
CA THR A 54 -7.28 49.59 -5.11
C THR A 54 -6.55 49.41 -3.79
N ILE A 55 -7.13 48.64 -2.85
CA ILE A 55 -6.48 48.34 -1.56
C ILE A 55 -5.16 47.59 -1.79
N TYR A 56 -5.13 46.62 -2.70
CA TYR A 56 -3.93 45.86 -3.05
C TYR A 56 -2.82 46.79 -3.57
N GLU A 57 -3.14 47.71 -4.48
CA GLU A 57 -2.19 48.68 -5.04
C GLU A 57 -1.70 49.70 -4.01
N GLU A 58 -2.54 50.09 -3.05
CA GLU A 58 -2.19 51.04 -1.98
C GLU A 58 -1.38 50.42 -0.84
N THR A 59 -1.61 49.15 -0.51
CA THR A 59 -0.98 48.49 0.65
C THR A 59 0.24 47.64 0.30
N ILE A 60 0.42 47.24 -0.96
CA ILE A 60 1.51 46.36 -1.39
C ILE A 60 2.40 47.11 -2.38
N PRO A 61 3.70 47.29 -2.08
CA PRO A 61 4.63 48.01 -2.96
C PRO A 61 4.68 47.37 -4.35
N GLN A 62 4.35 48.13 -5.39
CA GLN A 62 4.53 47.70 -6.78
C GLN A 62 6.02 47.72 -7.10
N GLU A 63 6.68 46.56 -7.16
CA GLU A 63 7.95 46.45 -7.87
C GLU A 63 7.67 46.51 -9.37
N ASP A 64 8.19 47.57 -10.00
CA ASP A 64 8.05 47.84 -11.43
C ASP A 64 8.53 46.64 -12.28
N VAL A 65 7.61 46.11 -13.07
CA VAL A 65 7.90 45.12 -14.11
C VAL A 65 8.56 45.82 -15.29
N SER A 66 9.90 45.87 -15.29
CA SER A 66 10.67 45.82 -16.52
C SER A 66 12.14 45.53 -16.23
N THR A 67 12.51 44.25 -16.21
CA THR A 67 13.67 43.75 -16.97
C THR A 67 13.74 42.25 -16.83
N VAL A 68 13.81 41.57 -17.98
CA VAL A 68 14.17 40.16 -18.09
C VAL A 68 15.60 40.03 -17.57
N VAL A 69 15.76 39.62 -16.32
CA VAL A 69 17.01 39.09 -15.78
C VAL A 69 16.68 37.84 -14.97
N GLN A 70 17.50 36.82 -15.22
CA GLN A 70 17.49 35.50 -14.59
C GLN A 70 17.33 35.61 -13.07
N PRO A 71 16.77 34.60 -12.37
CA PRO A 71 16.68 34.63 -10.92
C PRO A 71 18.10 34.66 -10.35
N GLN A 72 18.52 35.85 -9.95
CA GLN A 72 19.58 36.04 -8.99
C GLN A 72 18.87 35.99 -7.64
N GLU A 73 18.97 34.84 -6.97
CA GLU A 73 18.45 34.70 -5.61
C GLU A 73 19.18 35.67 -4.70
N VAL A 74 18.39 36.64 -4.25
CA VAL A 74 18.60 37.46 -3.07
C VAL A 74 18.86 36.50 -1.91
N VAL A 75 20.02 36.62 -1.27
CA VAL A 75 20.35 35.86 -0.06
C VAL A 75 19.43 36.36 1.07
N GLY A 76 18.28 35.70 1.23
CA GLY A 76 17.43 35.83 2.41
C GLY A 76 18.13 35.23 3.63
N GLY A 77 17.82 35.74 4.82
CA GLY A 77 18.41 35.23 6.06
C GLY A 77 18.05 33.76 6.31
N ASN A 78 18.75 33.11 7.24
CA ASN A 78 18.44 31.72 7.62
C ASN A 78 16.97 31.59 8.12
N GLU A 79 16.47 32.63 8.77
CA GLU A 79 15.08 32.76 9.24
C GLU A 79 14.07 32.83 8.10
N ASP A 80 14.41 33.52 7.00
CA ASP A 80 13.55 33.60 5.82
C ASP A 80 13.49 32.25 5.12
N CYS A 81 14.63 31.58 4.96
CA CYS A 81 14.70 30.23 4.40
C CYS A 81 13.90 29.22 5.23
N ALA A 82 14.02 29.24 6.56
CA ALA A 82 13.25 28.36 7.42
C ALA A 82 11.75 28.67 7.40
N SER A 83 11.40 29.96 7.35
CA SER A 83 10.01 30.40 7.18
C SER A 83 9.43 29.93 5.85
N ASP A 84 10.22 29.94 4.78
CA ASP A 84 9.84 29.47 3.45
C ASP A 84 9.60 27.95 3.44
N ILE A 85 10.50 27.16 4.04
CA ILE A 85 10.33 25.71 4.19
C ILE A 85 9.03 25.40 4.95
N LEU A 86 8.79 26.09 6.08
CA LEU A 86 7.58 25.90 6.87
C LEU A 86 6.32 26.30 6.08
N ARG A 87 6.38 27.41 5.34
CA ARG A 87 5.28 27.92 4.51
C ARG A 87 4.92 26.93 3.40
N ASN A 88 5.91 26.40 2.69
CA ASN A 88 5.72 25.44 1.61
C ASN A 88 5.02 24.16 2.08
N ASN A 89 5.24 23.78 3.34
CA ASN A 89 4.67 22.58 3.95
C ASN A 89 3.40 22.85 4.78
N HIS A 90 2.92 24.10 4.86
CA HIS A 90 1.84 24.49 5.76
C HIS A 90 0.52 23.75 5.49
N SER A 91 0.13 23.56 4.23
CA SER A 91 -1.12 22.87 3.88
C SER A 91 -1.11 21.41 4.33
N ALA A 92 0.00 20.70 4.12
CA ALA A 92 0.20 19.32 4.55
C ALA A 92 0.22 19.22 6.09
N LEU A 93 0.97 20.10 6.76
CA LEU A 93 0.97 20.18 8.23
C LEU A 93 -0.42 20.47 8.80
N SER A 94 -1.13 21.40 8.17
CA SER A 94 -2.49 21.79 8.52
C SER A 94 -3.52 20.69 8.26
N GLN A 95 -3.17 19.59 7.61
CA GLN A 95 -4.06 18.43 7.42
C GLN A 95 -3.65 17.25 8.32
N SER A 96 -2.34 17.03 8.46
CA SER A 96 -1.80 15.82 9.09
C SER A 96 -1.65 15.89 10.61
N ILE A 97 -1.60 17.08 11.23
CA ILE A 97 -1.51 17.19 12.70
C ILE A 97 -2.86 16.84 13.34
N THR A 98 -3.06 15.58 13.73
CA THR A 98 -4.29 15.10 14.36
C THR A 98 -4.39 15.45 15.85
N GLU A 99 -3.25 15.58 16.53
CA GLU A 99 -3.17 15.86 17.97
C GLU A 99 -2.45 17.18 18.28
N PRO A 100 -3.02 18.35 17.94
CA PRO A 100 -2.35 19.65 18.09
C PRO A 100 -2.04 20.00 19.55
N VAL A 101 -2.85 19.56 20.51
CA VAL A 101 -2.56 19.76 21.95
C VAL A 101 -1.34 18.97 22.39
N SER A 102 -1.22 17.71 21.94
CA SER A 102 -0.07 16.85 22.26
C SER A 102 1.22 17.41 21.65
N VAL A 103 1.16 17.89 20.39
CA VAL A 103 2.28 18.57 19.73
C VAL A 103 2.65 19.86 20.47
N ALA A 104 1.66 20.68 20.86
CA ALA A 104 1.89 21.93 21.59
C ALA A 104 2.58 21.68 22.94
N ARG A 105 2.21 20.64 23.69
CA ARG A 105 2.86 20.28 24.97
C ARG A 105 4.33 19.90 24.81
N LEU A 106 4.70 19.28 23.69
CA LEU A 106 6.10 18.92 23.41
C LEU A 106 6.95 20.13 22.97
N LEU A 107 6.32 21.12 22.36
CA LEU A 107 6.97 22.36 21.92
C LEU A 107 7.03 23.44 23.00
N HIS A 108 6.32 23.21 24.11
CA HIS A 108 6.20 24.14 25.22
C HIS A 108 7.55 24.35 25.92
N GLU A 109 7.75 25.55 26.47
CA GLU A 109 9.02 26.08 27.03
C GLU A 109 10.14 26.38 26.02
N GLU A 110 10.24 25.66 24.91
CA GLU A 110 11.32 25.84 23.92
C GLU A 110 10.91 26.60 22.67
N VAL A 111 9.76 26.25 22.08
CA VAL A 111 9.30 26.82 20.80
C VAL A 111 8.08 27.69 21.00
N ILE A 112 7.15 27.29 21.89
CA ILE A 112 5.92 28.04 22.14
C ILE A 112 5.77 28.43 23.62
N PRO A 113 5.23 29.63 23.92
CA PRO A 113 5.05 30.10 25.29
C PRO A 113 3.80 29.52 25.98
N ASN A 114 3.71 29.69 27.31
CA ASN A 114 2.60 29.24 28.15
C ASN A 114 1.22 29.72 27.67
N GLU A 115 1.17 30.97 27.23
CA GLU A 115 -0.06 31.62 26.74
C GLU A 115 -0.57 30.90 25.49
N THR A 116 0.32 30.50 24.59
CA THR A 116 -0.03 29.75 23.39
C THR A 116 -0.51 28.35 23.73
N LEU A 117 0.18 27.63 24.62
CA LEU A 117 -0.27 26.31 25.07
C LEU A 117 -1.68 26.38 25.66
N SER A 118 -1.94 27.38 26.51
CA SER A 118 -3.25 27.64 27.08
C SER A 118 -4.30 27.94 26.02
N CYS A 119 -3.95 28.72 24.98
CA CYS A 119 -4.84 28.99 23.84
C CYS A 119 -5.18 27.72 23.06
N VAL A 120 -4.19 26.87 22.75
CA VAL A 120 -4.38 25.60 22.03
C VAL A 120 -5.26 24.64 22.83
N MET A 121 -5.15 24.65 24.16
CA MET A 121 -6.00 23.84 25.06
C MET A 121 -7.42 24.41 25.20
N SER A 122 -7.57 25.74 25.14
CA SER A 122 -8.84 26.44 25.39
C SER A 122 -9.76 26.55 24.17
N THR A 123 -9.26 26.28 22.96
CA THR A 123 -10.11 26.20 21.76
C THR A 123 -11.24 25.20 22.02
N ARG A 124 -12.51 25.59 21.80
CA ARG A 124 -13.75 24.88 22.19
C ARG A 124 -13.97 23.50 21.52
N GLY A 125 -12.99 22.61 21.55
CA GLY A 125 -13.06 21.24 21.00
C GLY A 125 -12.84 21.13 19.48
N SER A 126 -12.60 22.23 18.76
CA SER A 126 -12.26 22.18 17.33
C SER A 126 -10.76 21.91 17.15
N VAL A 127 -10.41 20.70 16.70
CA VAL A 127 -9.04 20.31 16.35
C VAL A 127 -8.45 21.25 15.29
N SER A 128 -9.28 21.74 14.37
CA SER A 128 -8.86 22.69 13.33
C SER A 128 -8.39 24.01 13.94
N ASP A 129 -9.14 24.55 14.91
CA ASP A 129 -8.82 25.82 15.55
C ASP A 129 -7.53 25.68 16.38
N SER A 130 -7.41 24.57 17.13
CA SER A 130 -6.19 24.24 17.88
C SER A 130 -4.96 24.16 16.95
N ARG A 131 -5.13 23.56 15.76
CA ARG A 131 -4.07 23.42 14.76
C ARG A 131 -3.66 24.77 14.18
N THR A 132 -4.63 25.64 13.86
CA THR A 132 -4.35 26.99 13.36
C THR A 132 -3.59 27.83 14.38
N VAL A 133 -4.00 27.81 15.66
CA VAL A 133 -3.31 28.52 16.74
C VAL A 133 -1.88 28.00 16.91
N LEU A 134 -1.70 26.67 16.91
CA LEU A 134 -0.39 26.04 17.01
C LEU A 134 0.53 26.43 15.84
N LEU A 135 0.08 26.24 14.60
CA LEU A 135 0.90 26.51 13.40
C LEU A 135 1.26 27.99 13.27
N LYS A 136 0.36 28.88 13.68
CA LYS A 136 0.67 30.31 13.78
C LYS A 136 1.82 30.57 14.75
N ALA A 137 1.74 30.01 15.95
CA ALA A 137 2.78 30.21 16.97
C ALA A 137 4.12 29.60 16.55
N VAL A 138 4.11 28.41 15.93
CA VAL A 138 5.31 27.79 15.38
C VAL A 138 5.94 28.66 14.29
N ARG A 139 5.13 29.21 13.38
CA ARG A 139 5.62 30.13 12.34
C ARG A 139 6.26 31.38 12.95
N ASP A 140 5.60 31.99 13.93
CA ASP A 140 6.13 33.19 14.58
C ASP A 140 7.45 32.86 15.34
N ALA A 141 7.56 31.67 15.92
CA ALA A 141 8.77 31.17 16.57
C ALA A 141 9.90 30.87 15.56
N VAL A 142 9.61 30.25 14.41
CA VAL A 142 10.58 29.96 13.34
C VAL A 142 11.10 31.25 12.69
N HIS A 143 10.22 32.22 12.48
CA HIS A 143 10.60 33.53 11.97
C HIS A 143 11.52 34.29 12.94
N SER A 144 11.40 34.03 14.24
CA SER A 144 12.26 34.63 15.27
C SER A 144 13.60 33.89 15.42
N ASN A 145 13.63 32.58 15.16
CA ASN A 145 14.82 31.75 15.24
C ASN A 145 14.63 30.49 14.36
N TYR A 146 15.41 30.42 13.29
CA TYR A 146 15.32 29.33 12.31
C TYR A 146 15.54 27.93 12.94
N LYS A 147 16.27 27.83 14.07
CA LYS A 147 16.51 26.57 14.79
C LYS A 147 15.23 25.97 15.40
N HIS A 148 14.19 26.78 15.62
CA HIS A 148 12.89 26.27 16.07
C HIS A 148 12.22 25.37 15.03
N LEU A 149 12.60 25.48 13.74
CA LEU A 149 12.10 24.58 12.71
C LEU A 149 12.61 23.16 12.93
N GLU A 150 13.88 23.01 13.30
CA GLU A 150 14.48 21.70 13.63
C GLU A 150 13.78 21.03 14.82
N LEU A 151 13.48 21.82 15.87
CA LEU A 151 12.74 21.33 17.04
C LEU A 151 11.31 20.93 16.67
N PHE A 152 10.62 21.76 15.88
CA PHE A 152 9.28 21.46 15.41
C PHE A 152 9.23 20.16 14.60
N VAL A 153 10.17 19.99 13.68
CA VAL A 153 10.32 18.78 12.88
C VAL A 153 10.63 17.56 13.75
N THR A 154 11.48 17.71 14.77
CA THR A 154 11.76 16.64 15.73
C THR A 154 10.49 16.18 16.45
N VAL A 155 9.60 17.11 16.82
CA VAL A 155 8.29 16.78 17.40
C VAL A 155 7.38 16.07 16.40
N LEU A 156 7.26 16.57 15.16
CA LEU A 156 6.41 15.96 14.13
C LEU A 156 6.78 14.50 13.85
N ARG A 157 8.07 14.17 13.92
CA ARG A 157 8.57 12.82 13.67
C ARG A 157 8.22 11.81 14.77
N LYS A 158 7.74 12.27 15.92
CA LYS A 158 7.29 11.41 17.03
C LYS A 158 5.86 10.90 16.83
N PHE A 159 5.06 11.51 15.96
CA PHE A 159 3.70 11.06 15.67
C PHE A 159 3.67 10.36 14.30
N SER A 160 3.09 9.16 14.24
CA SER A 160 3.01 8.36 13.01
C SER A 160 2.38 9.11 11.84
N GLU A 161 1.38 9.93 12.11
CA GLU A 161 0.57 10.69 11.17
C GLU A 161 1.36 11.84 10.54
N THR A 162 2.33 12.41 11.28
CA THR A 162 3.15 13.53 10.80
C THR A 162 4.59 13.15 10.51
N ALA A 163 5.01 11.91 10.78
CA ALA A 163 6.39 11.48 10.63
C ALA A 163 6.94 11.66 9.21
N HIS A 164 6.14 11.28 8.20
CA HIS A 164 6.54 11.41 6.79
C HIS A 164 6.74 12.88 6.36
N ILE A 165 5.87 13.79 6.79
CA ILE A 165 6.03 15.23 6.53
C ILE A 165 7.22 15.79 7.32
N GLY A 166 7.39 15.36 8.57
CA GLY A 166 8.55 15.69 9.38
C GLY A 166 9.85 15.28 8.70
N ASP A 167 9.93 14.08 8.12
CA ASP A 167 11.09 13.62 7.36
C ASP A 167 11.34 14.50 6.11
N THR A 168 10.29 14.85 5.37
CA THR A 168 10.41 15.75 4.20
C THR A 168 10.98 17.11 4.58
N ILE A 169 10.40 17.76 5.60
CA ILE A 169 10.85 19.06 6.09
C ILE A 169 12.28 18.97 6.65
N PHE A 170 12.63 17.86 7.32
CA PHE A 170 13.96 17.66 7.88
C PHE A 170 15.04 17.60 6.80
N GLU A 171 14.76 16.92 5.69
CA GLU A 171 15.72 16.83 4.58
C GLU A 171 15.85 18.18 3.84
N GLU A 172 14.76 18.92 3.67
CA GLU A 172 14.82 20.31 3.18
C GLU A 172 15.61 21.22 4.13
N TYR A 173 15.37 21.11 5.44
CA TYR A 173 16.10 21.85 6.46
C TYR A 173 17.60 21.54 6.38
N LYS A 174 17.98 20.26 6.36
CA LYS A 174 19.39 19.88 6.22
C LYS A 174 19.99 20.43 4.93
N HIS A 175 19.31 20.31 3.81
CA HIS A 175 19.83 20.77 2.53
C HIS A 175 20.15 22.27 2.54
N ASN A 176 19.32 23.07 3.23
CA ASN A 176 19.48 24.51 3.31
C ASN A 176 20.43 25.00 4.43
N PHE A 177 20.59 24.23 5.52
CA PHE A 177 21.34 24.66 6.70
C PHE A 177 22.58 23.80 7.03
N SER A 178 22.90 22.78 6.22
CA SER A 178 24.09 21.94 6.44
C SER A 178 25.36 22.65 5.97
N THR A 179 25.94 23.46 6.85
CA THR A 179 27.40 23.60 6.97
C THR A 179 27.91 22.46 7.84
N ASP A 180 29.01 21.81 7.44
CA ASP A 180 29.75 20.82 8.24
C ASP A 180 29.70 21.19 9.72
N ILE A 181 29.13 20.32 10.54
CA ILE A 181 28.87 20.57 11.97
C ILE A 181 30.21 20.81 12.65
N ASN A 182 30.59 22.08 12.75
CA ASN A 182 31.58 22.54 13.68
C ASN A 182 30.88 22.53 15.05
N VAL A 183 31.32 21.62 15.91
CA VAL A 183 30.76 21.33 17.24
C VAL A 183 30.67 22.58 18.14
N ASP A 184 31.40 23.64 17.79
CA ASP A 184 31.47 24.91 18.52
C ASP A 184 30.14 25.71 18.53
N GLU A 185 29.22 25.50 17.58
CA GLU A 185 28.03 26.38 17.45
C GLU A 185 26.80 25.92 18.26
N ILE A 186 26.78 24.66 18.73
CA ILE A 186 25.76 24.15 19.68
C ILE A 186 26.07 24.64 21.10
N GLU A 187 27.36 24.75 21.43
CA GLU A 187 27.79 25.31 22.71
C GLU A 187 27.46 26.80 22.80
N THR A 188 27.37 27.53 21.68
CA THR A 188 27.08 28.97 21.71
C THR A 188 25.67 29.29 22.19
N TYR A 189 24.64 28.49 21.86
CA TYR A 189 23.25 28.80 22.29
C TYR A 189 22.97 28.55 23.77
N LEU A 190 23.65 27.57 24.40
CA LEU A 190 23.56 27.37 25.86
C LEU A 190 24.45 28.34 26.64
N THR A 191 25.51 28.84 26.00
CA THR A 191 26.55 29.67 26.64
C THR A 191 26.38 31.18 26.37
N GLU A 192 25.52 31.58 25.43
CA GLU A 192 25.20 32.99 25.13
C GLU A 192 24.47 33.74 26.25
N SER A 193 24.07 33.03 27.32
CA SER A 193 23.70 33.66 28.59
C SER A 193 24.89 34.26 29.37
N LYS A 194 26.16 34.06 28.95
CA LYS A 194 27.37 34.62 29.60
C LYS A 194 28.54 34.96 28.63
N LYS A 195 28.47 36.15 28.01
CA LYS A 195 29.52 37.06 27.50
C LYS A 195 31.02 36.63 27.35
N TYR A 196 31.53 36.90 26.12
CA TYR A 196 32.84 37.44 25.65
C TYR A 196 34.15 36.60 25.52
N ARG A 197 34.63 36.58 24.25
CA ARG A 197 36.03 36.69 23.71
C ARG A 197 36.76 35.40 23.25
N GLY A 198 36.73 35.15 21.92
CA GLY A 198 37.88 35.31 21.00
C GLY A 198 38.73 34.10 20.54
N SER A 199 38.74 33.88 19.20
CA SER A 199 39.91 33.55 18.32
C SER A 199 40.04 32.14 17.67
N SER A 200 39.73 32.05 16.34
CA SER A 200 40.50 31.48 15.18
C SER A 200 41.32 30.17 15.36
N CYS A 201 41.34 29.13 14.49
CA CYS A 201 41.32 29.01 13.01
C CYS A 201 41.30 27.53 12.49
N VAL A 202 40.62 27.30 11.35
CA VAL A 202 40.93 26.52 10.11
C VAL A 202 41.64 25.15 10.15
N SER A 203 41.00 24.10 9.56
CA SER A 203 41.49 23.32 8.38
C SER A 203 40.56 22.17 7.98
N SER A 204 40.31 22.08 6.67
CA SER A 204 39.56 21.09 5.88
C SER A 204 40.15 19.66 5.88
N ASP A 205 39.32 18.62 5.68
CA ASP A 205 39.23 17.89 4.39
C ASP A 205 38.32 16.64 4.41
N SER A 206 37.44 16.60 3.39
CA SER A 206 36.90 15.49 2.58
C SER A 206 36.05 14.35 3.19
N GLU A 207 34.76 14.43 2.84
CA GLU A 207 33.92 13.48 2.06
C GLU A 207 33.95 11.97 2.40
N THR A 208 32.78 11.45 2.75
CA THR A 208 32.21 10.27 2.08
C THR A 208 30.69 10.23 2.30
N GLU A 209 29.95 10.31 1.19
CA GLU A 209 28.52 10.06 1.12
C GLU A 209 28.23 8.59 1.45
N ASP A 210 27.41 8.34 2.47
CA ASP A 210 26.58 7.14 2.50
C ASP A 210 25.29 7.39 3.31
N SER A 211 24.20 6.81 2.81
CA SER A 211 22.80 7.10 3.17
C SER A 211 22.51 7.02 4.68
N ALA A 212 22.52 8.17 5.37
CA ALA A 212 22.20 8.26 6.79
C ALA A 212 20.68 8.45 7.03
N ILE A 213 19.97 7.32 7.19
CA ILE A 213 18.67 7.34 7.88
C ILE A 213 18.93 7.50 9.39
N LEU A 214 18.35 8.57 9.95
CA LEU A 214 18.35 9.01 11.35
C LEU A 214 19.70 9.50 11.91
N GLY A 215 19.78 10.82 12.15
CA GLY A 215 20.93 11.52 12.75
C GLY A 215 21.15 11.10 14.21
N HIS A 216 21.83 9.98 14.40
CA HIS A 216 22.28 9.51 15.71
C HIS A 216 23.80 9.37 15.62
N THR A 217 24.51 10.40 16.03
CA THR A 217 25.96 10.35 16.17
C THR A 217 26.28 10.27 17.65
N ILE A 218 27.16 9.35 18.03
CA ILE A 218 27.82 9.48 19.33
C ILE A 218 28.95 10.48 19.09
N PRO A 219 28.88 11.74 19.54
CA PRO A 219 29.93 12.71 19.25
C PRO A 219 31.28 12.22 19.80
N PHE A 220 32.35 12.51 19.07
CA PHE A 220 33.72 12.37 19.56
C PHE A 220 34.16 13.76 20.01
N THR A 221 34.11 14.02 21.31
CA THR A 221 34.74 15.23 21.84
C THR A 221 36.26 15.09 21.64
N ARG A 222 36.89 16.13 21.09
CA ARG A 222 38.35 16.15 20.85
C ARG A 222 39.15 15.91 22.14
N GLU A 223 38.52 16.17 23.28
CA GLU A 223 39.06 16.08 24.63
C GLU A 223 38.65 14.82 25.41
N MET A 224 38.07 13.81 24.74
CA MET A 224 37.60 12.59 25.42
C MET A 224 38.70 11.93 26.28
N ARG A 225 38.36 11.58 27.52
CA ARG A 225 39.31 10.98 28.47
C ARG A 225 39.73 9.57 28.06
N LYS A 226 40.88 9.12 28.57
CA LYS A 226 41.52 7.86 28.14
C LYS A 226 40.66 6.65 28.43
N GLU A 227 40.06 6.60 29.62
CA GLU A 227 39.20 5.53 30.11
C GLU A 227 37.98 5.37 29.21
N PHE A 228 37.37 6.49 28.81
CA PHE A 228 36.22 6.52 27.89
C PHE A 228 36.61 6.10 26.47
N LYS A 229 37.77 6.57 25.96
CA LYS A 229 38.32 6.13 24.67
C LYS A 229 38.53 4.62 24.64
N GLU A 230 39.10 4.05 25.69
CA GLU A 230 39.34 2.61 25.82
C GLU A 230 38.03 1.83 25.85
N MET A 231 37.07 2.24 26.69
CA MET A 231 35.78 1.57 26.79
C MET A 231 34.96 1.68 25.49
N ARG A 232 35.00 2.83 24.82
CA ARG A 232 34.32 3.04 23.54
C ARG A 232 34.95 2.23 22.40
N THR A 233 36.27 2.12 22.37
CA THR A 233 36.98 1.23 21.44
C THR A 233 36.60 -0.22 21.68
N LYS A 234 36.47 -0.61 22.95
CA LYS A 234 36.00 -1.95 23.35
C LYS A 234 34.57 -2.19 22.88
N PHE A 235 33.66 -1.23 23.08
CA PHE A 235 32.28 -1.28 22.59
C PHE A 235 32.24 -1.48 21.07
N GLY A 236 32.91 -0.61 20.30
CA GLY A 236 32.93 -0.71 18.84
C GLY A 236 33.51 -2.05 18.35
N SER A 237 34.57 -2.54 18.98
CA SER A 237 35.16 -3.85 18.66
C SER A 237 34.21 -4.99 18.98
N THR A 238 33.56 -4.97 20.15
CA THR A 238 32.55 -5.96 20.54
C THR A 238 31.39 -5.96 19.54
N PHE A 239 30.86 -4.79 19.19
CA PHE A 239 29.74 -4.67 18.28
C PHE A 239 30.11 -5.18 16.89
N PHE A 240 31.27 -4.80 16.37
CA PHE A 240 31.79 -5.28 15.08
C PHE A 240 31.92 -6.82 15.05
N GLU A 241 32.50 -7.42 16.09
CA GLU A 241 32.66 -8.88 16.17
C GLU A 241 31.31 -9.60 16.25
N VAL A 242 30.39 -9.12 17.09
CA VAL A 242 29.03 -9.68 17.19
C VAL A 242 28.27 -9.52 15.87
N ARG A 243 28.33 -8.34 15.25
CA ARG A 243 27.75 -8.07 13.93
C ARG A 243 28.27 -9.06 12.91
N ARG A 244 29.59 -9.28 12.84
CA ARG A 244 30.19 -10.28 11.93
C ARG A 244 29.64 -11.69 12.18
N LEU A 245 29.51 -12.11 13.45
CA LEU A 245 28.99 -13.44 13.82
C LEU A 245 27.52 -13.61 13.43
N PHE A 246 26.72 -12.58 13.68
CA PHE A 246 25.30 -12.52 13.34
C PHE A 246 25.07 -12.51 11.83
N SER A 247 25.78 -11.65 11.10
CA SER A 247 25.69 -11.59 9.64
C SER A 247 26.14 -12.90 9.00
N LYS A 248 27.17 -13.58 9.54
CA LYS A 248 27.56 -14.93 9.11
C LYS A 248 26.44 -15.96 9.33
N LYS A 249 25.73 -15.89 10.47
CA LYS A 249 24.64 -16.82 10.79
C LYS A 249 23.40 -16.63 9.91
N TRP A 250 23.08 -15.39 9.55
CA TRP A 250 21.84 -15.05 8.85
C TRP A 250 22.00 -14.63 7.39
N ALA A 251 23.21 -14.74 6.82
CA ALA A 251 23.55 -14.34 5.45
C ALA A 251 22.61 -14.86 4.32
N LYS A 252 21.80 -15.89 4.57
CA LYS A 252 20.97 -16.55 3.55
C LYS A 252 19.51 -16.80 3.96
N SER A 253 19.03 -16.27 5.09
CA SER A 253 17.70 -16.61 5.63
C SER A 253 16.89 -15.39 6.04
N GLN A 254 16.11 -14.85 5.09
CA GLN A 254 15.14 -13.78 5.37
C GLN A 254 14.12 -14.18 6.43
N LYS A 255 13.75 -15.47 6.47
CA LYS A 255 12.83 -16.03 7.47
C LYS A 255 13.37 -15.87 8.88
N ASP A 256 14.67 -16.03 9.09
CA ASP A 256 15.27 -15.89 10.41
C ASP A 256 15.49 -14.41 10.78
N ILE A 257 15.78 -13.53 9.81
CA ILE A 257 15.79 -12.08 10.04
C ILE A 257 14.43 -11.60 10.55
N ASN A 258 13.33 -12.06 9.96
CA ASN A 258 11.98 -11.71 10.43
C ASN A 258 11.73 -12.19 11.87
N LYS A 259 12.24 -13.37 12.26
CA LYS A 259 12.14 -13.83 13.66
C LYS A 259 12.96 -12.95 14.61
N VAL A 260 14.15 -12.51 14.20
CA VAL A 260 14.97 -11.58 15.00
C VAL A 260 14.20 -10.27 15.20
N LYS A 261 13.59 -9.72 14.14
CA LYS A 261 12.74 -8.53 14.24
C LYS A 261 11.55 -8.72 15.17
N THR A 262 10.84 -9.86 15.07
CA THR A 262 9.71 -10.16 15.95
C THR A 262 10.15 -10.22 17.40
N LEU A 263 11.23 -10.95 17.71
CA LEU A 263 11.78 -11.02 19.06
C LEU A 263 12.12 -9.62 19.59
N LEU A 264 12.82 -8.81 18.80
CA LEU A 264 13.20 -7.46 19.20
C LEU A 264 12.00 -6.54 19.37
N ALA A 265 10.99 -6.63 18.52
CA ALA A 265 9.76 -5.84 18.66
C ALA A 265 8.92 -6.26 19.87
N ASP A 266 8.98 -7.53 20.27
CA ASP A 266 8.31 -8.04 21.47
C ASP A 266 9.05 -7.63 22.76
N CYS A 267 10.39 -7.68 22.75
CA CYS A 267 11.25 -7.29 23.88
C CYS A 267 11.38 -5.76 24.03
N PHE A 268 11.44 -5.03 22.92
CA PHE A 268 11.70 -3.60 22.83
C PHE A 268 10.64 -2.95 21.92
N LYS A 269 9.47 -2.68 22.49
CA LYS A 269 8.29 -2.20 21.73
C LYS A 269 8.54 -0.90 20.98
N ASP A 270 9.43 -0.05 21.50
CA ASP A 270 9.88 1.19 20.91
C ASP A 270 10.58 1.00 19.55
N LEU A 271 11.25 -0.14 19.33
CA LEU A 271 11.97 -0.40 18.08
C LEU A 271 11.07 -0.90 16.95
N LYS A 272 9.78 -1.16 17.21
CA LYS A 272 8.89 -1.86 16.27
C LYS A 272 8.75 -1.15 14.92
N SER A 273 8.64 0.18 14.94
CA SER A 273 8.54 1.00 13.72
C SER A 273 9.85 0.94 12.91
N GLU A 274 11.00 1.16 13.55
CA GLU A 274 12.32 1.15 12.90
C GLU A 274 12.68 -0.23 12.33
N LEU A 275 12.38 -1.31 13.07
CA LEU A 275 12.60 -2.69 12.64
C LEU A 275 11.72 -3.09 11.44
N SER A 276 10.57 -2.44 11.26
CA SER A 276 9.68 -2.70 10.12
C SER A 276 10.34 -2.28 8.80
N VAL A 277 11.12 -1.20 8.82
CA VAL A 277 11.80 -0.62 7.65
C VAL A 277 13.10 -1.37 7.32
N ALA A 278 13.82 -1.86 8.32
CA ALA A 278 15.11 -2.53 8.15
C ALA A 278 15.01 -3.79 7.27
N LYS A 279 15.67 -3.86 6.10
CA LYS A 279 15.50 -5.01 5.19
C LYS A 279 16.49 -6.16 5.44
N THR A 280 17.69 -5.82 5.87
CA THR A 280 18.82 -6.73 6.06
C THR A 280 19.09 -6.97 7.54
N ILE A 281 19.88 -8.00 7.86
CA ILE A 281 20.36 -8.21 9.23
C ILE A 281 21.20 -7.02 9.69
N ASP A 282 22.08 -6.48 8.84
CA ASP A 282 22.90 -5.32 9.20
C ASP A 282 22.02 -4.10 9.50
N GLY A 283 20.96 -3.86 8.72
CA GLY A 283 20.00 -2.80 9.02
C GLY A 283 19.24 -3.02 10.34
N VAL A 284 18.92 -4.27 10.70
CA VAL A 284 18.37 -4.60 12.02
C VAL A 284 19.39 -4.32 13.12
N LEU A 285 20.67 -4.67 12.89
CA LEU A 285 21.74 -4.44 13.85
C LEU A 285 22.06 -2.95 14.01
N ASP A 286 21.91 -2.13 12.98
CA ASP A 286 22.03 -0.68 13.10
C ASP A 286 20.95 -0.13 14.05
N VAL A 287 19.72 -0.64 13.99
CA VAL A 287 18.65 -0.25 14.94
C VAL A 287 19.02 -0.70 16.36
N VAL A 288 19.55 -1.92 16.50
CA VAL A 288 20.00 -2.45 17.79
C VAL A 288 21.18 -1.63 18.37
N GLU A 289 22.12 -1.21 17.54
CA GLU A 289 23.28 -0.40 17.93
C GLU A 289 22.84 0.92 18.58
N ARG A 290 21.82 1.57 18.01
CA ARG A 290 21.23 2.80 18.56
C ARG A 290 20.60 2.60 19.94
N LYS A 291 20.17 1.37 20.25
CA LYS A 291 19.61 1.00 21.55
C LYS A 291 20.68 0.61 22.59
N CYS A 292 21.86 0.19 22.17
CA CYS A 292 22.97 -0.10 23.05
C CYS A 292 23.70 1.17 23.53
N SER A 293 24.41 1.08 24.64
CA SER A 293 25.35 2.09 25.14
C SER A 293 26.75 1.48 25.29
N ILE A 294 27.77 2.29 25.56
CA ILE A 294 29.15 1.78 25.75
C ILE A 294 29.27 0.83 26.95
N VAL A 295 28.30 0.85 27.88
CA VAL A 295 28.25 -0.02 29.06
C VAL A 295 27.16 -1.08 29.01
N ASP A 296 26.13 -0.89 28.17
CA ASP A 296 24.98 -1.79 28.06
C ASP A 296 24.77 -2.27 26.62
N VAL A 297 25.00 -3.57 26.43
CA VAL A 297 24.83 -4.31 25.17
C VAL A 297 23.72 -5.36 25.27
N HIS A 298 22.81 -5.25 26.24
CA HIS A 298 21.76 -6.24 26.50
C HIS A 298 20.90 -6.60 25.26
N PRO A 299 20.53 -5.66 24.36
CA PRO A 299 19.85 -6.02 23.12
C PRO A 299 20.57 -7.08 22.27
N LEU A 300 21.91 -7.05 22.22
CA LEU A 300 22.70 -8.07 21.52
C LEU A 300 22.67 -9.43 22.23
N GLU A 301 22.66 -9.41 23.58
CA GLU A 301 22.59 -10.62 24.39
C GLU A 301 21.27 -11.36 24.18
N VAL A 302 20.15 -10.63 24.17
CA VAL A 302 18.82 -11.20 23.89
C VAL A 302 18.82 -11.98 22.57
N ILE A 303 19.42 -11.40 21.53
CA ILE A 303 19.57 -12.06 20.23
C ILE A 303 20.49 -13.28 20.34
N ALA A 304 21.67 -13.13 20.95
CA ALA A 304 22.66 -14.20 21.04
C ALA A 304 22.11 -15.43 21.76
N VAL A 305 21.49 -15.24 22.92
CA VAL A 305 20.91 -16.30 23.76
C VAL A 305 19.73 -16.97 23.06
N GLN A 306 18.75 -16.18 22.56
CA GLN A 306 17.54 -16.75 21.97
C GLN A 306 17.84 -17.57 20.71
N PHE A 307 18.80 -17.11 19.90
CA PHE A 307 19.20 -17.80 18.70
C PHE A 307 20.36 -18.76 18.90
N LYS A 308 20.92 -18.90 20.11
CA LYS A 308 22.02 -19.81 20.46
C LYS A 308 23.28 -19.54 19.63
N VAL A 309 23.80 -18.32 19.70
CA VAL A 309 25.06 -17.90 19.08
C VAL A 309 26.14 -17.85 20.16
N LYS A 310 26.68 -19.02 20.53
CA LYS A 310 27.60 -19.14 21.68
C LYS A 310 28.83 -18.23 21.55
N GLU A 311 29.38 -18.11 20.35
CA GLU A 311 30.54 -17.24 20.12
C GLU A 311 30.21 -15.76 20.38
N ALA A 312 28.98 -15.33 20.11
CA ALA A 312 28.55 -13.97 20.40
C ALA A 312 28.27 -13.79 21.90
N GLU A 313 27.69 -14.80 22.57
CA GLU A 313 27.50 -14.80 24.02
C GLU A 313 28.84 -14.59 24.75
N ASP A 314 29.90 -15.29 24.34
CA ASP A 314 31.24 -15.15 24.93
C ASP A 314 31.85 -13.75 24.72
N VAL A 315 31.65 -13.15 23.54
CA VAL A 315 32.13 -11.79 23.22
C VAL A 315 31.36 -10.74 24.04
N ILE A 316 30.04 -10.90 24.16
CA ILE A 316 29.16 -10.02 24.94
C ILE A 316 29.49 -10.10 26.42
N LYS A 317 29.72 -11.32 26.95
CA LYS A 317 30.10 -11.51 28.35
C LYS A 317 31.38 -10.77 28.71
N LYS A 318 32.43 -10.89 27.88
CA LYS A 318 33.69 -10.15 28.08
C LYS A 318 33.51 -8.64 28.06
N HIS A 319 32.57 -8.14 27.26
CA HIS A 319 32.25 -6.72 27.23
C HIS A 319 31.55 -6.29 28.53
N LYS A 320 30.58 -7.05 29.02
CA LYS A 320 29.90 -6.77 30.29
C LYS A 320 30.86 -6.74 31.47
N GLU A 321 31.79 -7.70 31.55
CA GLU A 321 32.82 -7.72 32.58
C GLU A 321 33.68 -6.45 32.54
N ALA A 322 34.10 -6.01 31.34
CA ALA A 322 34.84 -4.76 31.16
C ALA A 322 34.00 -3.51 31.48
N ALA A 323 32.71 -3.51 31.13
CA ALA A 323 31.77 -2.43 31.44
C ALA A 323 31.55 -2.28 32.95
N GLU A 324 31.43 -3.41 33.67
CA GLU A 324 31.33 -3.40 35.13
C GLU A 324 32.61 -2.85 35.79
N GLU A 325 33.79 -3.27 35.31
CA GLU A 325 35.07 -2.75 35.79
C GLU A 325 35.21 -1.24 35.52
N PHE A 326 34.81 -0.81 34.33
CA PHE A 326 34.75 0.60 33.93
C PHE A 326 33.82 1.41 34.85
N CYS A 327 32.58 0.96 35.07
CA CYS A 327 31.62 1.66 35.93
C CYS A 327 32.10 1.79 37.38
N LYS A 328 32.82 0.78 37.89
CA LYS A 328 33.38 0.77 39.26
C LYS A 328 34.62 1.65 39.41
N SER A 329 35.37 1.89 38.33
CA SER A 329 36.65 2.60 38.36
C SER A 329 36.54 4.07 37.97
N VAL A 330 35.56 4.43 37.14
CA VAL A 330 35.39 5.80 36.66
C VAL A 330 34.57 6.62 37.65
N SER A 331 35.20 7.67 38.17
CA SER A 331 34.50 8.67 39.00
C SER A 331 33.55 9.51 38.16
N VAL A 332 32.54 10.02 38.83
CA VAL A 332 31.54 10.90 38.25
C VAL A 332 32.15 12.22 37.77
N SER A 333 33.14 12.76 38.49
CA SER A 333 33.86 13.98 38.09
C SER A 333 34.62 13.83 36.76
N LEU A 334 35.05 12.61 36.41
CA LEU A 334 35.68 12.29 35.14
C LEU A 334 34.69 12.18 33.98
N SER A 335 33.40 12.05 34.27
CA SER A 335 32.33 11.81 33.28
C SER A 335 31.68 13.10 32.74
N LYS A 336 32.22 14.26 33.10
CA LYS A 336 31.72 15.55 32.63
C LYS A 336 31.87 15.66 31.10
N ASP A 337 30.79 16.01 30.41
CA ASP A 337 30.73 16.25 28.96
C ASP A 337 30.96 14.98 28.08
N GLU A 338 30.90 13.78 28.67
CA GLU A 338 31.06 12.50 27.96
C GLU A 338 29.71 11.82 27.65
N THR A 339 29.49 11.41 26.39
CA THR A 339 28.26 10.73 25.96
C THR A 339 28.40 9.20 26.04
N PHE A 340 27.57 8.55 26.86
CA PHE A 340 27.59 7.09 27.05
C PHE A 340 26.87 6.30 25.95
N GLN A 341 26.00 6.94 25.18
CA GLN A 341 25.14 6.30 24.20
C GLN A 341 24.91 7.21 22.99
N ALA A 342 24.50 6.62 21.86
CA ALA A 342 23.88 7.36 20.76
C ALA A 342 22.59 8.00 21.27
N ILE A 343 22.64 9.31 21.48
CA ILE A 343 21.46 10.11 21.77
C ILE A 343 20.98 10.65 20.41
N PRO A 344 19.66 10.76 20.17
CA PRO A 344 19.16 11.54 19.05
C PRO A 344 19.89 12.89 19.02
N THR A 345 20.36 13.31 17.84
CA THR A 345 21.11 14.56 17.65
C THR A 345 20.46 15.77 18.31
N ARG A 346 19.13 15.75 18.52
CA ARG A 346 18.40 16.61 19.44
C ARG A 346 17.26 15.89 20.17
N TYR A 347 17.05 16.23 21.43
CA TYR A 347 15.90 15.85 22.26
C TYR A 347 15.36 17.10 22.96
N LEU A 348 14.07 17.09 23.30
CA LEU A 348 13.40 18.24 23.92
C LEU A 348 13.84 18.36 25.39
N LEU A 349 13.84 19.57 25.93
CA LEU A 349 13.95 19.82 27.36
C LEU A 349 12.87 19.07 28.13
N SER A 350 11.64 18.96 27.60
CA SER A 350 10.57 18.15 28.21
C SER A 350 10.90 16.65 28.30
N GLU A 351 11.90 16.19 27.53
CA GLU A 351 12.43 14.82 27.53
C GLU A 351 13.69 14.68 28.38
N THR A 352 14.05 15.73 29.11
CA THR A 352 15.20 15.74 30.01
C THR A 352 14.73 15.60 31.45
N ILE A 353 15.26 14.63 32.19
CA ILE A 353 15.09 14.50 33.64
C ILE A 353 16.40 14.77 34.34
N THR A 354 16.34 15.43 35.48
CA THR A 354 17.54 15.72 36.26
C THR A 354 17.35 15.32 37.71
N PHE A 355 18.26 14.48 38.21
CA PHE A 355 18.42 14.18 39.63
C PHE A 355 19.63 14.94 40.17
N GLU A 356 19.41 15.82 41.14
CA GLU A 356 20.47 16.49 41.87
C GLU A 356 20.70 15.75 43.19
N LEU A 357 21.82 15.06 43.32
CA LEU A 357 22.19 14.23 44.46
C LEU A 357 23.21 14.95 45.33
N ASN A 358 23.07 14.86 46.66
CA ASN A 358 24.02 15.37 47.65
C ASN A 358 25.26 14.47 47.77
N TRP A 359 25.88 14.14 46.65
CA TRP A 359 27.08 13.31 46.61
C TRP A 359 28.27 14.13 46.14
N ASP A 360 29.45 13.71 46.58
CA ASP A 360 30.73 14.23 46.08
C ASP A 360 31.09 13.52 44.77
N ALA A 361 31.33 14.29 43.71
CA ALA A 361 31.61 13.75 42.38
C ALA A 361 32.97 13.03 42.28
N ASP A 362 33.91 13.35 43.17
CA ASP A 362 35.22 12.70 43.21
C ASP A 362 35.19 11.37 43.97
N GLU A 363 34.26 11.21 44.92
CA GLU A 363 34.08 9.97 45.71
C GLU A 363 33.00 9.05 45.13
N THR A 364 32.20 9.53 44.17
CA THR A 364 31.12 8.77 43.54
C THR A 364 31.57 8.19 42.21
N THR A 365 31.18 6.94 41.94
CA THR A 365 31.42 6.23 40.68
C THR A 365 30.18 6.18 39.80
N LEU A 366 30.36 5.83 38.52
CA LEU A 366 29.22 5.56 37.63
C LEU A 366 28.36 4.37 38.11
N GLN A 367 28.96 3.41 38.81
CA GLN A 367 28.23 2.30 39.40
C GLN A 367 27.23 2.78 40.45
N ASP A 368 27.57 3.75 41.29
CA ASP A 368 26.68 4.27 42.33
C ASP A 368 25.42 4.93 41.72
N ILE A 369 25.58 5.63 40.59
CA ILE A 369 24.46 6.19 39.82
C ILE A 369 23.58 5.06 39.27
N ASN A 370 24.20 4.06 38.64
CA ASN A 370 23.47 2.91 38.09
C ASN A 370 22.69 2.16 39.18
N ASP A 371 23.29 1.93 40.35
CA ASP A 371 22.65 1.24 41.46
C ASP A 371 21.39 1.97 41.94
N VAL A 372 21.43 3.30 42.03
CA VAL A 372 20.23 4.09 42.37
C VAL A 372 19.17 3.98 41.28
N LEU A 373 19.53 4.14 40.01
CA LEU A 373 18.55 4.07 38.92
C LEU A 373 17.97 2.66 38.75
N LEU A 374 18.75 1.61 39.06
CA LEU A 374 18.33 0.20 39.06
C LEU A 374 17.40 -0.13 40.23
N GLU A 375 17.72 0.29 41.46
CA GLU A 375 16.87 0.11 42.65
C GLU A 375 15.48 0.75 42.45
N LEU A 376 15.45 1.82 41.66
CA LEU A 376 14.22 2.52 41.31
C LEU A 376 13.50 1.90 40.10
N GLU A 377 14.11 0.90 39.45
CA GLU A 377 13.65 0.21 38.23
C GLU A 377 13.48 1.16 37.03
N LEU A 378 14.22 2.27 37.00
CA LEU A 378 13.95 3.34 36.03
C LEU A 378 14.59 3.08 34.66
N LEU A 379 15.80 2.52 34.64
CA LEU A 379 16.59 2.31 33.41
C LEU A 379 15.85 1.41 32.42
N HIS A 380 15.40 0.26 32.89
CA HIS A 380 14.75 -0.76 32.07
C HIS A 380 13.31 -0.41 31.71
N LYS A 381 12.62 0.34 32.58
CA LYS A 381 11.20 0.64 32.41
C LYS A 381 10.93 1.86 31.53
N TYR A 382 11.81 2.85 31.54
CA TYR A 382 11.55 4.16 30.92
C TYR A 382 12.64 4.62 29.94
N GLN A 383 13.56 3.72 29.56
CA GLN A 383 14.61 3.98 28.55
C GLN A 383 15.48 5.19 28.88
N ILE A 384 15.81 5.33 30.16
CA ILE A 384 16.50 6.50 30.67
C ILE A 384 17.98 6.42 30.27
N LYS A 385 18.48 7.43 29.53
CA LYS A 385 19.89 7.52 29.15
C LYS A 385 20.59 8.61 29.94
N VAL A 386 21.68 8.31 30.66
CA VAL A 386 22.46 9.33 31.37
C VAL A 386 23.25 10.20 30.37
N VAL A 387 23.10 11.52 30.48
CA VAL A 387 23.57 12.55 29.54
C VAL A 387 24.76 13.34 30.09
N GLY A 388 24.86 13.52 31.42
CA GLY A 388 25.98 14.25 31.99
C GLY A 388 25.90 14.34 33.50
N VAL A 389 27.06 14.61 34.11
CA VAL A 389 27.18 14.78 35.56
C VAL A 389 28.03 15.99 35.95
N GLY A 390 27.48 16.86 36.80
CA GLY A 390 28.10 18.12 37.23
C GLY A 390 28.70 18.09 38.66
N PRO A 391 29.70 18.94 38.97
CA PRO A 391 30.37 18.96 40.27
C PRO A 391 29.59 19.70 41.38
N GLY A 392 29.90 19.35 42.64
CA GLY A 392 29.38 19.95 43.89
C GLY A 392 28.18 19.20 44.49
N SER A 393 27.17 18.94 43.66
CA SER A 393 26.09 17.98 43.92
C SER A 393 25.95 17.17 42.65
N VAL A 394 26.28 15.88 42.66
CA VAL A 394 26.17 14.98 41.50
C VAL A 394 24.84 15.20 40.77
N VAL A 395 24.88 15.86 39.61
CA VAL A 395 23.70 16.18 38.81
C VAL A 395 23.54 15.14 37.71
N VAL A 396 22.74 14.11 37.92
CA VAL A 396 22.48 13.09 36.89
C VAL A 396 21.40 13.60 35.95
N THR A 397 21.80 14.01 34.75
CA THR A 397 20.85 14.36 33.70
C THR A 397 20.57 13.15 32.85
N CYS A 398 19.31 12.89 32.50
CA CYS A 398 18.92 11.78 31.68
C CYS A 398 17.92 12.15 30.59
N TYR A 399 18.00 11.50 29.44
CA TYR A 399 16.93 11.49 28.44
C TYR A 399 15.83 10.51 28.86
N CYS A 400 14.57 10.89 28.72
CA CYS A 400 13.42 10.01 28.80
C CYS A 400 12.41 10.41 27.73
N PRO A 401 11.92 9.46 26.92
CA PRO A 401 10.87 9.75 25.95
C PRO A 401 9.65 10.39 26.63
N ALA A 402 9.07 11.42 25.99
CA ALA A 402 7.97 12.18 26.57
C ALA A 402 6.76 11.32 26.98
N GLU A 403 6.51 10.22 26.29
CA GLU A 403 5.45 9.25 26.59
C GLU A 403 5.56 8.63 27.99
N TYR A 404 6.77 8.56 28.54
CA TYR A 404 7.04 7.97 29.86
C TYR A 404 7.15 9.01 30.98
N THR A 405 7.32 10.30 30.65
CA THR A 405 7.63 11.36 31.63
C THR A 405 6.63 11.39 32.79
N GLY A 406 5.31 11.32 32.52
CA GLY A 406 4.30 11.31 33.57
C GLY A 406 4.38 10.07 34.49
N SER A 407 4.56 8.88 33.90
CA SER A 407 4.71 7.63 34.66
C SER A 407 6.00 7.61 35.49
N LEU A 408 7.07 8.19 34.96
CA LEU A 408 8.34 8.35 35.65
C LEU A 408 8.21 9.29 36.85
N ILE A 409 7.58 10.46 36.67
CA ILE A 409 7.32 11.40 37.76
C ILE A 409 6.60 10.69 38.91
N MET A 410 5.52 9.95 38.62
CA MET A 410 4.77 9.22 39.65
C MET A 410 5.62 8.14 40.34
N THR A 411 6.48 7.45 39.59
CA THR A 411 7.38 6.43 40.15
C THR A 411 8.41 7.05 41.08
N VAL A 412 9.03 8.16 40.66
CA VAL A 412 10.03 8.89 41.44
C VAL A 412 9.41 9.47 42.71
N LEU A 413 8.23 10.10 42.61
CA LEU A 413 7.50 10.63 43.75
C LEU A 413 7.04 9.53 44.72
N GLY A 414 6.58 8.38 44.20
CA GLY A 414 6.21 7.22 45.02
C GLY A 414 7.40 6.61 45.77
N LYS A 415 8.63 6.76 45.27
CA LYS A 415 9.88 6.29 45.90
C LYS A 415 10.71 7.43 46.51
N ILE A 416 10.11 8.60 46.75
CA ILE A 416 10.86 9.81 47.12
C ILE A 416 11.63 9.66 48.44
N GLU A 417 11.09 8.92 49.42
CA GLU A 417 11.76 8.68 50.70
C GLU A 417 13.06 7.86 50.55
N ILE A 418 13.04 6.88 49.64
CA ILE A 418 14.23 6.05 49.33
C ILE A 418 15.27 6.95 48.67
N LEU A 419 14.86 7.73 47.68
CA LEU A 419 15.70 8.71 46.99
C LEU A 419 16.30 9.75 47.93
N GLN A 420 15.54 10.25 48.90
CA GLN A 420 16.03 11.17 49.93
C GLN A 420 17.11 10.54 50.81
N LYS A 421 16.92 9.28 51.23
CA LYS A 421 17.93 8.52 51.98
C LYS A 421 19.19 8.30 51.14
N LYS A 422 19.03 8.14 49.83
CA LYS A 422 20.11 8.08 48.83
C LYS A 422 20.66 9.46 48.46
N GLY A 423 20.24 10.54 49.11
CA GLY A 423 20.85 11.86 48.96
C GLY A 423 20.18 12.80 47.95
N LEU A 424 19.01 12.48 47.39
CA LEU A 424 18.30 13.38 46.48
C LEU A 424 18.02 14.75 47.13
N LYS A 425 18.49 15.82 46.48
CA LYS A 425 18.19 17.22 46.79
C LYS A 425 17.10 17.78 45.92
N LYS A 426 17.12 17.46 44.63
CA LYS A 426 16.23 18.06 43.64
C LYS A 426 15.93 17.08 42.51
N PHE A 427 14.69 17.10 42.05
CA PHE A 427 14.23 16.34 40.89
C PHE A 427 13.54 17.29 39.93
N LYS A 428 13.99 17.30 38.67
CA LYS A 428 13.47 18.16 37.61
C LYS A 428 13.08 17.35 36.38
N VAL A 429 12.15 17.92 35.62
CA VAL A 429 11.77 17.50 34.27
C VAL A 429 11.80 18.76 33.41
N GLY A 430 12.64 18.79 32.37
CA GLY A 430 13.02 20.01 31.67
C GLY A 430 13.48 21.09 32.64
N ASN A 431 12.88 22.28 32.54
CA ASN A 431 13.16 23.37 33.46
C ASN A 431 12.29 23.30 34.72
N CYS A 432 11.25 22.47 34.73
CA CYS A 432 10.31 22.34 35.83
C CYS A 432 10.92 21.58 37.00
N THR A 433 10.94 22.21 38.18
CA THR A 433 11.30 21.53 39.44
C THR A 433 10.07 20.82 39.99
N ILE A 434 10.09 19.49 39.95
CA ILE A 434 8.99 18.65 40.43
C ILE A 434 9.12 18.42 41.93
N TRP A 435 10.34 18.23 42.44
CA TRP A 435 10.59 18.06 43.87
C TRP A 435 11.91 18.73 44.29
N ASN A 436 11.92 19.31 45.50
CA ASN A 436 13.13 19.81 46.14
C ASN A 436 13.12 19.55 47.65
N LYS A 437 14.31 19.39 48.22
CA LYS A 437 14.50 19.33 49.67
C LYS A 437 14.49 20.75 50.24
N VAL A 438 13.40 21.15 50.88
CA VAL A 438 13.35 22.40 51.65
C VAL A 438 14.17 22.19 52.93
N LEU A 439 15.30 22.88 53.07
CA LEU A 439 16.06 22.93 54.32
C LEU A 439 15.35 23.84 55.33
N PRO A 440 15.12 23.42 56.58
CA PRO A 440 14.61 24.32 57.61
C PRO A 440 15.69 25.36 57.90
N ILE A 441 15.41 26.63 57.62
CA ILE A 441 16.23 27.73 58.15
C ILE A 441 16.02 27.69 59.67
N MET A 442 17.10 27.48 60.42
CA MET A 442 17.12 27.61 61.87
C MET A 442 16.77 29.05 62.25
N THR A 443 15.49 29.31 62.45
CA THR A 443 15.02 30.41 63.29
C THR A 443 14.36 29.76 64.50
N ALA A 444 14.94 30.02 65.67
CA ALA A 444 14.48 29.48 66.93
C ALA A 444 13.08 30.01 67.23
N GLU A 445 12.06 29.16 67.11
CA GLU A 445 10.83 29.17 67.91
C GLU A 445 10.05 27.86 67.67
N THR A 446 9.47 27.33 68.73
CA THR A 446 8.91 25.96 68.89
C THR A 446 7.77 25.56 67.92
N PRO A 447 7.50 24.24 67.75
CA PRO A 447 7.02 23.65 66.50
C PRO A 447 5.49 23.67 66.37
N LYS A 448 4.99 24.11 65.21
CA LYS A 448 3.69 23.69 64.69
C LYS A 448 3.93 22.92 63.40
N LYS A 449 3.38 21.70 63.34
CA LYS A 449 3.32 20.80 62.18
C LYS A 449 3.18 21.57 60.86
N ILE A 450 4.11 21.37 59.95
CA ILE A 450 3.96 21.72 58.53
C ILE A 450 4.30 20.46 57.73
N ASP A 451 3.28 19.65 57.48
CA ASP A 451 3.21 18.78 56.32
C ASP A 451 2.67 19.63 55.16
N GLN A 452 3.51 20.04 54.20
CA GLN A 452 3.13 20.17 52.79
C GLN A 452 4.30 20.66 51.90
N PRO A 453 4.54 20.01 50.75
CA PRO A 453 5.31 20.58 49.65
C PRO A 453 4.56 21.79 49.05
N THR A 454 5.31 22.71 48.45
CA THR A 454 4.85 24.01 47.93
C THR A 454 3.67 23.87 46.96
N LYS A 455 2.52 24.45 47.35
CA LYS A 455 1.17 24.26 46.78
C LYS A 455 0.89 24.87 45.40
N GLN A 456 1.91 25.31 44.66
CA GLN A 456 1.69 26.11 43.44
C GLN A 456 1.96 25.38 42.12
N THR A 457 2.68 24.25 42.14
CA THR A 457 2.79 23.31 41.01
C THR A 457 1.94 22.06 41.21
N VAL A 458 1.71 21.65 42.47
CA VAL A 458 0.88 20.48 42.80
C VAL A 458 -0.59 20.72 42.44
N THR A 459 -1.08 21.96 42.46
CA THR A 459 -2.47 22.30 42.14
C THR A 459 -2.80 22.22 40.64
N ASP A 460 -1.81 22.44 39.75
CA ASP A 460 -1.99 22.25 38.30
C ASP A 460 -1.98 20.77 37.91
N TYR A 461 -1.25 19.92 38.65
CA TYR A 461 -1.26 18.47 38.44
C TYR A 461 -2.41 17.76 39.17
N GLU A 462 -2.81 18.18 40.39
CA GLU A 462 -3.97 17.64 41.13
C GLU A 462 -5.31 18.08 40.52
N GLY A 463 -5.39 19.32 40.00
CA GLY A 463 -6.54 19.80 39.22
C GLY A 463 -6.68 19.02 37.91
N ASN A 464 -5.56 18.80 37.22
CA ASN A 464 -5.50 17.88 36.09
C ASN A 464 -5.74 16.43 36.50
N GLU A 465 -5.43 15.97 37.71
CA GLU A 465 -5.66 14.59 38.15
C GLU A 465 -7.12 14.35 38.52
N GLN A 466 -7.83 15.33 39.10
CA GLN A 466 -9.28 15.27 39.26
C GLN A 466 -10.01 15.43 37.93
N GLU A 467 -9.51 16.27 37.00
CA GLU A 467 -10.04 16.36 35.64
C GLU A 467 -9.68 15.14 34.78
N LEU A 468 -8.52 14.51 34.94
CA LEU A 468 -8.08 13.31 34.21
C LEU A 468 -8.62 12.02 34.82
N ALA A 469 -8.89 12.00 36.13
CA ALA A 469 -9.63 10.92 36.79
C ALA A 469 -11.12 11.04 36.49
N SER A 470 -11.70 12.24 36.50
CA SER A 470 -13.10 12.44 36.08
C SER A 470 -13.27 12.27 34.57
N PHE A 471 -12.32 12.71 33.75
CA PHE A 471 -12.25 12.41 32.31
C PHE A 471 -11.93 10.93 32.07
N GLY A 472 -11.15 10.29 32.93
CA GLY A 472 -10.88 8.85 32.91
C GLY A 472 -12.08 8.01 33.31
N GLU A 473 -12.92 8.51 34.23
CA GLU A 473 -14.21 7.91 34.60
C GLU A 473 -15.29 8.19 33.55
N LEU A 474 -15.34 9.40 32.98
CA LEU A 474 -16.18 9.76 31.84
C LEU A 474 -15.77 8.98 30.59
N SER A 475 -14.47 8.85 30.33
CA SER A 475 -13.90 8.07 29.24
C SER A 475 -14.11 6.58 29.48
N LYS A 476 -13.97 6.06 30.71
CA LYS A 476 -14.39 4.68 31.03
C LYS A 476 -15.88 4.48 30.82
N LYS A 477 -16.74 5.41 31.23
CA LYS A 477 -18.19 5.34 30.98
C LYS A 477 -18.52 5.44 29.50
N GLN A 478 -17.89 6.34 28.75
CA GLN A 478 -18.06 6.47 27.30
C GLN A 478 -17.49 5.28 26.55
N ILE A 479 -16.33 4.75 26.94
CA ILE A 479 -15.76 3.51 26.40
C ILE A 479 -16.67 2.35 26.73
N GLN A 480 -17.24 2.28 27.93
CA GLN A 480 -18.16 1.22 28.31
C GLN A 480 -19.49 1.33 27.55
N GLU A 481 -20.03 2.54 27.35
CA GLU A 481 -21.17 2.80 26.45
C GLU A 481 -20.83 2.53 24.98
N ILE A 482 -19.62 2.84 24.52
CA ILE A 482 -19.14 2.55 23.16
C ILE A 482 -18.91 1.05 23.00
N VAL A 483 -18.42 0.34 24.02
CA VAL A 483 -18.26 -1.12 24.01
C VAL A 483 -19.62 -1.78 24.04
N GLU A 484 -20.57 -1.26 24.82
CA GLU A 484 -21.94 -1.75 24.87
C GLU A 484 -22.72 -1.42 23.58
N MET A 485 -22.52 -0.23 23.00
CA MET A 485 -23.02 0.13 21.67
C MET A 485 -22.32 -0.68 20.58
N LYS A 486 -21.03 -1.00 20.70
CA LYS A 486 -20.30 -1.88 19.76
C LYS A 486 -20.74 -3.33 19.90
N LEU A 487 -21.08 -3.80 21.09
CA LEU A 487 -21.70 -5.11 21.31
C LEU A 487 -23.11 -5.13 20.71
N LYS A 488 -23.92 -4.10 20.95
CA LYS A 488 -25.25 -3.94 20.32
C LYS A 488 -25.16 -3.77 18.80
N LEU A 489 -24.16 -3.05 18.29
CA LEU A 489 -23.88 -2.90 16.86
C LEU A 489 -23.32 -4.18 16.26
N ALA A 490 -22.52 -4.96 17.00
CA ALA A 490 -22.02 -6.26 16.56
C ALA A 490 -23.14 -7.30 16.52
N ASP A 491 -24.05 -7.30 17.50
CA ASP A 491 -25.29 -8.08 17.47
C ASP A 491 -26.17 -7.64 16.30
N ASN A 492 -26.39 -6.34 16.12
CA ASN A 492 -27.16 -5.83 14.97
C ASN A 492 -26.47 -6.10 13.63
N GLN A 493 -25.14 -6.08 13.57
CA GLN A 493 -24.36 -6.40 12.36
C GLN A 493 -24.41 -7.89 12.05
N GLN A 494 -24.33 -8.75 13.08
CA GLN A 494 -24.58 -10.18 12.95
C GLN A 494 -26.03 -10.44 12.54
N ASP A 495 -27.02 -9.71 13.06
CA ASP A 495 -28.41 -9.85 12.68
C ASP A 495 -28.68 -9.37 11.24
N ILE A 496 -28.01 -8.30 10.79
CA ILE A 496 -28.04 -7.84 9.40
C ILE A 496 -27.37 -8.86 8.48
N GLU A 497 -26.23 -9.43 8.88
CA GLU A 497 -25.51 -10.44 8.10
C GLU A 497 -26.27 -11.78 8.08
N ILE A 498 -26.89 -12.19 9.19
CA ILE A 498 -27.79 -13.34 9.27
C ILE A 498 -29.06 -13.08 8.46
N ALA A 499 -29.64 -11.89 8.50
CA ALA A 499 -30.82 -11.54 7.69
C ALA A 499 -30.49 -11.57 6.19
N PHE A 500 -29.34 -10.99 5.80
CA PHE A 500 -28.84 -11.03 4.43
C PHE A 500 -28.53 -12.45 3.97
N LEU A 501 -27.90 -13.27 4.82
CA LEU A 501 -27.64 -14.68 4.53
C LEU A 501 -28.94 -15.51 4.47
N ARG A 502 -29.93 -15.23 5.33
CA ARG A 502 -31.26 -15.87 5.29
C ARG A 502 -32.04 -15.50 4.03
N GLU A 503 -31.95 -14.25 3.59
CA GLU A 503 -32.58 -13.80 2.35
C GLU A 503 -31.91 -14.44 1.12
N GLN A 504 -30.58 -14.53 1.11
CA GLN A 504 -29.85 -15.27 0.07
C GLN A 504 -30.14 -16.78 0.10
N LEU A 505 -30.27 -17.39 1.28
CA LEU A 505 -30.70 -18.79 1.45
C LEU A 505 -32.12 -19.00 0.91
N ALA A 506 -33.08 -18.14 1.28
CA ALA A 506 -34.45 -18.23 0.78
C ALA A 506 -34.53 -18.02 -0.75
N ALA A 507 -33.69 -17.16 -1.32
CA ALA A 507 -33.59 -16.99 -2.77
C ALA A 507 -33.00 -18.25 -3.45
N ARG A 508 -31.99 -18.88 -2.84
CA ARG A 508 -31.42 -20.15 -3.30
C ARG A 508 -32.43 -21.30 -3.19
N ASP A 509 -33.20 -21.35 -2.11
CA ASP A 509 -34.24 -22.37 -1.91
C ASP A 509 -35.35 -22.24 -2.96
N ARG A 510 -35.78 -21.01 -3.29
CA ARG A 510 -36.72 -20.77 -4.42
C ARG A 510 -36.15 -21.23 -5.76
N GLN A 511 -34.87 -20.97 -6.03
CA GLN A 511 -34.21 -21.47 -7.24
C GLN A 511 -34.16 -23.00 -7.26
N VAL A 512 -33.92 -23.65 -6.11
CA VAL A 512 -33.93 -25.11 -5.99
C VAL A 512 -35.35 -25.66 -6.23
N GLU A 513 -36.39 -25.04 -5.68
CA GLU A 513 -37.78 -25.41 -5.95
C GLU A 513 -38.15 -25.23 -7.44
N GLU A 514 -37.72 -24.14 -8.08
CA GLU A 514 -37.88 -23.95 -9.54
C GLU A 514 -37.14 -25.02 -10.34
N PHE A 515 -35.90 -25.37 -9.97
CA PHE A 515 -35.17 -26.46 -10.62
C PHE A 515 -35.83 -27.83 -10.41
N GLN A 516 -36.38 -28.09 -9.22
CA GLN A 516 -37.09 -29.34 -8.92
C GLN A 516 -38.41 -29.45 -9.69
N THR A 517 -39.16 -28.35 -9.83
CA THR A 517 -40.39 -28.32 -10.63
C THR A 517 -40.10 -28.48 -12.12
N LEU A 518 -39.06 -27.84 -12.65
CA LEU A 518 -38.56 -28.05 -14.01
C LEU A 518 -38.08 -29.50 -14.22
N GLN A 519 -37.35 -30.07 -13.28
CA GLN A 519 -36.93 -31.47 -13.34
C GLN A 519 -38.14 -32.41 -13.31
N GLY A 520 -39.16 -32.10 -12.50
CA GLY A 520 -40.42 -32.83 -12.48
C GLY A 520 -41.15 -32.79 -13.82
N SER A 521 -41.24 -31.60 -14.45
CA SER A 521 -41.88 -31.46 -15.77
C SER A 521 -41.11 -32.23 -16.85
N GLN A 522 -39.78 -32.11 -16.89
CA GLN A 522 -38.93 -32.85 -17.83
C GLN A 522 -39.03 -34.36 -17.62
N SER A 523 -39.11 -34.82 -16.37
CA SER A 523 -39.30 -36.24 -16.06
C SER A 523 -40.67 -36.74 -16.55
N SER A 524 -41.72 -35.94 -16.41
CA SER A 524 -43.06 -36.27 -16.93
C SER A 524 -43.10 -36.31 -18.47
N GLU A 525 -42.40 -35.40 -19.16
CA GLU A 525 -42.23 -35.43 -20.61
C GLU A 525 -41.44 -36.66 -21.06
N LEU A 526 -40.38 -37.03 -20.33
CA LEU A 526 -39.62 -38.25 -20.61
C LEU A 526 -40.47 -39.52 -20.47
N VAL A 527 -41.38 -39.56 -19.47
CA VAL A 527 -42.33 -40.67 -19.31
C VAL A 527 -43.29 -40.73 -20.49
N SER A 528 -43.87 -39.60 -20.89
CA SER A 528 -44.74 -39.52 -22.08
C SER A 528 -44.03 -39.96 -23.36
N LEU A 529 -42.78 -39.48 -23.58
CA LEU A 529 -41.98 -39.89 -24.74
C LEU A 529 -41.63 -41.39 -24.71
N LYS A 530 -41.34 -41.95 -23.53
CA LYS A 530 -41.12 -43.40 -23.37
C LYS A 530 -42.39 -44.20 -23.68
N GLU A 531 -43.55 -43.74 -23.25
CA GLU A 531 -44.82 -44.39 -23.58
C GLU A 531 -45.13 -44.34 -25.08
N GLN A 532 -44.88 -43.19 -25.73
CA GLN A 532 -45.01 -43.04 -27.18
C GLN A 532 -44.03 -43.95 -27.93
N LEU A 533 -42.78 -44.06 -27.47
CA LEU A 533 -41.79 -44.97 -28.05
C LEU A 533 -42.25 -46.43 -27.92
N ALA A 534 -42.70 -46.83 -26.73
CA ALA A 534 -43.22 -48.19 -26.49
C ALA A 534 -44.50 -48.50 -27.28
N ALA A 535 -45.32 -47.48 -27.58
CA ALA A 535 -46.46 -47.61 -28.48
C ALA A 535 -46.00 -47.78 -29.94
N GLY A 536 -45.02 -46.98 -30.38
CA GLY A 536 -44.41 -47.10 -31.70
C GLY A 536 -43.73 -48.45 -31.92
N GLU A 537 -42.99 -48.97 -30.93
CA GLU A 537 -42.39 -50.30 -30.97
C GLU A 537 -43.44 -51.40 -31.11
N ARG A 538 -44.58 -51.28 -30.40
CA ARG A 538 -45.71 -52.20 -30.55
C ARG A 538 -46.30 -52.16 -31.95
N GLN A 539 -46.50 -50.97 -32.51
CA GLN A 539 -46.99 -50.80 -33.89
C GLN A 539 -46.01 -51.40 -34.91
N ILE A 540 -44.69 -51.17 -34.74
CA ILE A 540 -43.67 -51.76 -35.61
C ILE A 540 -43.69 -53.28 -35.52
N LYS A 541 -43.82 -53.84 -34.32
CA LYS A 541 -43.88 -55.30 -34.12
C LYS A 541 -45.14 -55.92 -34.75
N GLU A 542 -46.27 -55.22 -34.67
CA GLU A 542 -47.51 -55.63 -35.32
C GLU A 542 -47.40 -55.58 -36.86
N LEU A 543 -46.84 -54.50 -37.41
CA LEU A 543 -46.56 -54.38 -38.86
C LEU A 543 -45.59 -55.48 -39.34
N LEU A 544 -44.55 -55.80 -38.58
CA LEU A 544 -43.64 -56.90 -38.89
C LEU A 544 -44.33 -58.27 -38.87
N THR A 545 -45.30 -58.47 -37.97
CA THR A 545 -46.10 -59.71 -37.89
C THR A 545 -47.04 -59.83 -39.09
N ILE A 546 -47.67 -58.72 -39.49
CA ILE A 546 -48.51 -58.65 -40.68
C ILE A 546 -47.67 -58.90 -41.94
N GLN A 547 -46.50 -58.28 -42.05
CA GLN A 547 -45.58 -58.47 -43.18
C GLN A 547 -45.06 -59.91 -43.26
N GLY A 548 -44.72 -60.52 -42.11
CA GLY A 548 -44.36 -61.95 -42.05
C GLY A 548 -45.47 -62.87 -42.54
N SER A 549 -46.72 -62.55 -42.20
CA SER A 549 -47.91 -63.30 -42.63
C SER A 549 -48.23 -63.11 -44.12
N GLN A 550 -48.00 -61.91 -44.68
CA GLN A 550 -48.13 -61.65 -46.12
C GLN A 550 -47.02 -62.31 -46.94
N SER A 551 -45.80 -62.41 -46.39
CA SER A 551 -44.66 -63.04 -47.05
C SER A 551 -44.80 -64.56 -47.17
N SER A 552 -45.43 -65.22 -46.19
CA SER A 552 -45.70 -66.67 -46.28
C SER A 552 -46.74 -67.01 -47.35
N VAL A 553 -47.76 -66.16 -47.55
CA VAL A 553 -48.77 -66.36 -48.60
C VAL A 553 -48.17 -66.14 -50.00
N SER A 554 -47.30 -65.14 -50.16
CA SER A 554 -46.63 -64.88 -51.44
C SER A 554 -45.60 -65.95 -51.83
N ASN A 555 -44.95 -66.61 -50.87
CA ASN A 555 -44.00 -67.69 -51.17
C ASN A 555 -44.68 -68.97 -51.69
N ASP A 556 -45.87 -69.34 -51.21
CA ASP A 556 -46.60 -70.51 -51.71
C ASP A 556 -47.12 -70.28 -53.15
N GLU A 557 -47.53 -69.05 -53.48
CA GLU A 557 -47.87 -68.65 -54.84
C GLU A 557 -46.63 -68.65 -55.77
N MET A 558 -45.46 -68.20 -55.28
CA MET A 558 -44.21 -68.24 -56.03
C MET A 558 -43.76 -69.69 -56.34
N VAL A 559 -43.87 -70.61 -55.38
CA VAL A 559 -43.50 -72.03 -55.57
C VAL A 559 -44.43 -72.73 -56.58
N THR A 560 -45.73 -72.42 -56.54
CA THR A 560 -46.69 -72.97 -57.51
C THR A 560 -46.45 -72.42 -58.92
N LEU A 561 -46.21 -71.11 -59.06
CA LEU A 561 -45.84 -70.50 -60.34
C LEU A 561 -44.50 -71.03 -60.89
N GLN A 562 -43.52 -71.28 -60.04
CA GLN A 562 -42.22 -71.82 -60.45
C GLN A 562 -42.33 -73.28 -60.91
N LYS A 563 -43.19 -74.09 -60.29
CA LYS A 563 -43.52 -75.45 -60.79
C LYS A 563 -44.19 -75.39 -62.16
N MET A 564 -45.15 -74.47 -62.35
CA MET A 564 -45.81 -74.30 -63.65
C MET A 564 -44.84 -73.81 -64.73
N SER A 565 -43.92 -72.89 -64.40
CA SER A 565 -42.87 -72.43 -65.31
C SER A 565 -42.00 -73.60 -65.77
N LYS A 566 -41.52 -74.44 -64.85
CA LYS A 566 -40.68 -75.60 -65.20
C LYS A 566 -41.38 -76.59 -66.12
N MET A 567 -42.69 -76.83 -65.97
CA MET A 567 -43.43 -77.67 -66.92
C MET A 567 -43.53 -77.01 -68.30
N LYS A 568 -43.82 -75.71 -68.35
CA LYS A 568 -43.88 -74.97 -69.62
C LYS A 568 -42.53 -74.91 -70.32
N ASP A 569 -41.43 -74.82 -69.59
CA ASP A 569 -40.09 -74.83 -70.17
C ASP A 569 -39.76 -76.18 -70.85
N HIS A 570 -40.18 -77.30 -70.24
CA HIS A 570 -40.04 -78.62 -70.89
C HIS A 570 -40.89 -78.69 -72.17
N GLU A 571 -42.13 -78.20 -72.12
CA GLU A 571 -43.01 -78.15 -73.28
C GLU A 571 -42.44 -77.25 -74.40
N ILE A 572 -41.82 -76.13 -74.05
CA ILE A 572 -41.13 -75.23 -74.98
C ILE A 572 -39.90 -75.91 -75.58
N GLU A 573 -39.10 -76.66 -74.82
CA GLU A 573 -37.95 -77.37 -75.37
C GLU A 573 -38.37 -78.51 -76.30
N ASP A 574 -39.44 -79.23 -75.99
CA ASP A 574 -40.04 -80.22 -76.90
C ASP A 574 -40.55 -79.57 -78.19
N LEU A 575 -41.23 -78.42 -78.08
CA LEU A 575 -41.68 -77.62 -79.22
C LEU A 575 -40.50 -77.03 -80.02
N LYS A 576 -39.40 -76.61 -79.38
CA LYS A 576 -38.19 -76.16 -80.06
C LYS A 576 -37.49 -77.30 -80.78
N ALA A 577 -37.46 -78.50 -80.21
CA ALA A 577 -36.92 -79.69 -80.88
C ALA A 577 -37.76 -80.03 -82.13
N ALA A 578 -39.09 -79.93 -82.03
CA ALA A 578 -40.00 -80.09 -83.16
C ALA A 578 -39.82 -78.97 -84.22
N LEU A 579 -39.66 -77.71 -83.78
CA LEU A 579 -39.44 -76.56 -84.67
C LEU A 579 -38.09 -76.65 -85.36
N LYS A 580 -37.01 -77.07 -84.68
CA LYS A 580 -35.68 -77.25 -85.26
C LYS A 580 -35.65 -78.39 -86.28
N LYS A 581 -36.52 -79.40 -86.11
CA LYS A 581 -36.77 -80.45 -87.10
C LYS A 581 -37.55 -79.91 -88.31
N ALA A 582 -38.54 -79.04 -88.10
CA ALA A 582 -39.31 -78.38 -89.16
C ALA A 582 -38.49 -77.32 -89.94
N LEU A 583 -37.60 -76.57 -89.26
CA LEU A 583 -36.78 -75.51 -89.87
C LEU A 583 -35.67 -76.08 -90.78
N LYS A 584 -35.22 -77.33 -90.53
CA LYS A 584 -34.30 -78.03 -91.45
C LYS A 584 -34.96 -78.46 -92.77
N GLN A 585 -36.29 -78.37 -92.88
CA GLN A 585 -37.05 -78.78 -94.06
C GLN A 585 -37.59 -77.63 -94.91
N ASN A 586 -37.41 -76.36 -94.51
CA ASN A 586 -38.01 -75.24 -95.24
C ASN A 586 -37.10 -74.00 -95.25
N THR A 587 -36.03 -74.07 -96.02
CA THR A 587 -35.24 -72.88 -96.39
C THR A 587 -35.79 -72.30 -97.69
N ALA A 588 -36.83 -71.47 -97.60
CA ALA A 588 -37.22 -70.57 -98.68
C ALA A 588 -37.91 -69.31 -98.11
N SER A 589 -37.35 -68.16 -98.48
CA SER A 589 -37.88 -66.78 -98.39
C SER A 589 -37.74 -65.97 -97.09
N HIS A 590 -36.91 -64.93 -97.27
CA HIS A 590 -37.01 -63.53 -96.82
C HIS A 590 -36.29 -63.05 -95.55
N GLN A 591 -35.53 -61.97 -95.79
CA GLN A 591 -34.53 -61.25 -95.00
C GLN A 591 -35.13 -60.20 -94.04
N VAL A 592 -34.38 -59.85 -92.98
CA VAL A 592 -34.60 -58.65 -92.13
C VAL A 592 -33.59 -57.56 -92.52
N MET A 593 -34.08 -56.32 -92.75
CA MET A 593 -33.32 -55.15 -93.22
C MET A 593 -32.57 -54.40 -92.11
N THR A 594 -31.42 -53.82 -92.48
CA THR A 594 -30.58 -52.88 -91.73
C THR A 594 -30.77 -51.42 -92.22
N GLY A 595 -30.60 -50.42 -91.34
CA GLY A 595 -30.75 -48.98 -91.65
C GLY A 595 -29.73 -48.44 -92.66
N GLN A 596 -30.12 -47.43 -93.46
CA GLN A 596 -29.39 -46.96 -94.64
C GLN A 596 -28.79 -45.55 -94.48
N ILE A 597 -27.56 -45.37 -94.96
CA ILE A 597 -26.86 -44.07 -95.09
C ILE A 597 -26.56 -43.83 -96.57
N LYS A 598 -26.89 -42.65 -97.10
CA LYS A 598 -26.60 -42.26 -98.48
C LYS A 598 -25.74 -40.98 -98.51
N TRP A 599 -24.66 -41.04 -99.31
CA TRP A 599 -23.73 -39.92 -99.52
C TRP A 599 -23.89 -39.38 -100.94
N HIS A 600 -24.00 -38.07 -101.05
CA HIS A 600 -24.02 -37.34 -102.31
C HIS A 600 -22.87 -36.31 -102.32
N SER A 601 -22.60 -35.69 -103.47
CA SER A 601 -21.46 -34.79 -103.67
C SER A 601 -21.44 -33.57 -102.75
N ASN A 602 -22.62 -33.11 -102.30
CA ASN A 602 -22.85 -31.95 -101.43
C ASN A 602 -23.66 -32.32 -100.16
N GLU A 603 -24.35 -33.46 -100.14
CA GLU A 603 -25.29 -33.77 -99.06
C GLU A 603 -25.14 -35.18 -98.48
N VAL A 604 -25.56 -35.36 -97.23
CA VAL A 604 -25.60 -36.66 -96.54
C VAL A 604 -27.00 -36.91 -96.00
N GLN A 605 -27.57 -38.07 -96.31
CA GLN A 605 -28.90 -38.48 -95.85
C GLN A 605 -28.81 -39.72 -94.95
N LEU A 606 -29.39 -39.64 -93.76
CA LEU A 606 -29.49 -40.74 -92.81
C LEU A 606 -30.96 -41.09 -92.58
N THR A 607 -31.33 -42.37 -92.73
CA THR A 607 -32.70 -42.87 -92.47
C THR A 607 -32.64 -43.96 -91.40
N SER A 608 -33.27 -43.71 -90.26
CA SER A 608 -33.24 -44.59 -89.07
C SER A 608 -31.82 -45.07 -88.69
N PRO A 609 -30.83 -44.15 -88.55
CA PRO A 609 -29.45 -44.53 -88.28
C PRO A 609 -29.26 -44.98 -86.83
N SER A 610 -28.35 -45.94 -86.61
CA SER A 610 -27.89 -46.29 -85.27
C SER A 610 -26.85 -45.29 -84.74
N GLU A 611 -26.58 -45.32 -83.44
CA GLU A 611 -25.53 -44.49 -82.80
C GLU A 611 -24.15 -44.70 -83.43
N GLN A 612 -23.83 -45.95 -83.82
CA GLN A 612 -22.58 -46.30 -84.47
C GLN A 612 -22.48 -45.70 -85.88
N GLN A 613 -23.59 -45.67 -86.62
CA GLN A 613 -23.66 -45.06 -87.95
C GLN A 613 -23.51 -43.53 -87.90
N CYS A 614 -24.02 -42.89 -86.85
CA CYS A 614 -23.84 -41.45 -86.63
C CYS A 614 -22.38 -41.08 -86.38
N SER A 615 -21.68 -41.91 -85.60
CA SER A 615 -20.24 -41.76 -85.34
C SER A 615 -19.41 -41.92 -86.63
N GLU A 616 -19.78 -42.87 -87.49
CA GLU A 616 -19.12 -43.08 -88.77
C GLU A 616 -19.32 -41.90 -89.74
N VAL A 617 -20.52 -41.29 -89.75
CA VAL A 617 -20.81 -40.11 -90.57
C VAL A 617 -20.00 -38.90 -90.11
N LEU A 618 -19.93 -38.64 -88.81
CA LEU A 618 -19.10 -37.54 -88.26
C LEU A 618 -17.62 -37.69 -88.64
N ALA A 619 -17.08 -38.91 -88.69
CA ALA A 619 -15.70 -39.16 -89.08
C ALA A 619 -15.43 -38.90 -90.58
N LYS A 620 -16.42 -39.08 -91.46
CA LYS A 620 -16.25 -39.00 -92.93
C LYS A 620 -16.70 -37.67 -93.55
N LEU A 621 -17.27 -36.75 -92.77
CA LEU A 621 -17.67 -35.42 -93.26
C LEU A 621 -16.47 -34.55 -93.66
N GLN A 622 -16.60 -33.86 -94.79
CA GLN A 622 -15.62 -32.96 -95.41
C GLN A 622 -16.31 -31.63 -95.76
N ASP A 623 -15.55 -30.55 -95.98
CA ASP A 623 -16.11 -29.20 -96.21
C ASP A 623 -17.01 -29.06 -97.45
N LYS A 624 -16.96 -30.05 -98.36
CA LYS A 624 -17.84 -30.14 -99.53
C LYS A 624 -19.27 -30.59 -99.19
N HIS A 625 -19.49 -31.23 -98.04
CA HIS A 625 -20.80 -31.77 -97.64
C HIS A 625 -21.57 -30.74 -96.78
N GLN A 626 -22.19 -29.74 -97.40
CA GLN A 626 -22.76 -28.59 -96.70
C GLN A 626 -24.19 -28.83 -96.19
N GLN A 627 -24.85 -29.92 -96.60
CA GLN A 627 -26.24 -30.23 -96.29
C GLN A 627 -26.38 -31.62 -95.62
N ILE A 628 -27.08 -31.70 -94.49
CA ILE A 628 -27.31 -32.97 -93.78
C ILE A 628 -28.81 -33.15 -93.51
N TYR A 629 -29.35 -34.30 -93.93
CA TYR A 629 -30.75 -34.69 -93.74
C TYR A 629 -30.87 -35.88 -92.80
N LEU A 630 -31.70 -35.72 -91.77
CA LEU A 630 -31.98 -36.77 -90.79
C LEU A 630 -33.46 -37.15 -90.89
N ARG A 631 -33.78 -38.38 -91.31
CA ARG A 631 -35.16 -38.87 -91.43
C ARG A 631 -35.43 -40.06 -90.52
N GLU A 632 -36.63 -40.10 -89.95
CA GLU A 632 -37.11 -41.21 -89.12
C GLU A 632 -36.15 -41.55 -87.96
N SER A 633 -35.57 -40.52 -87.35
CA SER A 633 -34.60 -40.64 -86.25
C SER A 633 -35.23 -40.27 -84.91
N SER A 634 -34.77 -40.90 -83.83
CA SER A 634 -35.17 -40.53 -82.47
C SER A 634 -34.51 -39.21 -82.03
N SER A 635 -35.13 -38.53 -81.05
CA SER A 635 -34.58 -37.29 -80.46
C SER A 635 -33.15 -37.48 -79.94
N SER A 636 -32.85 -38.66 -79.37
CA SER A 636 -31.52 -39.00 -78.86
C SER A 636 -30.43 -39.05 -79.94
N ILE A 637 -30.79 -39.42 -81.17
CA ILE A 637 -29.85 -39.44 -82.30
C ILE A 637 -29.57 -38.01 -82.82
N ALA A 638 -30.55 -37.12 -82.80
CA ALA A 638 -30.35 -35.72 -83.17
C ALA A 638 -29.41 -35.00 -82.17
N GLU A 639 -29.56 -35.27 -80.87
CA GLU A 639 -28.69 -34.74 -79.82
C GLU A 639 -27.23 -35.19 -79.94
N LEU A 640 -26.97 -36.37 -80.52
CA LEU A 640 -25.61 -36.87 -80.76
C LEU A 640 -24.92 -36.21 -81.97
N LEU A 641 -25.69 -35.82 -83.00
CA LEU A 641 -25.15 -35.26 -84.25
C LEU A 641 -24.98 -33.74 -84.24
N ILE A 642 -25.88 -33.00 -83.59
CA ILE A 642 -25.91 -31.53 -83.67
C ILE A 642 -24.69 -30.85 -83.00
N PRO A 643 -24.28 -31.19 -81.76
CA PRO A 643 -23.17 -30.51 -81.09
C PRO A 643 -21.81 -30.63 -81.81
N PRO A 644 -21.41 -31.81 -82.32
CA PRO A 644 -20.16 -31.96 -83.08
C PRO A 644 -20.14 -31.18 -84.41
N LEU A 645 -21.29 -30.99 -85.04
CA LEU A 645 -21.40 -30.23 -86.30
C LEU A 645 -21.24 -28.72 -86.08
N LEU A 646 -21.74 -28.19 -84.96
CA LEU A 646 -21.58 -26.78 -84.59
C LEU A 646 -20.14 -26.37 -84.25
N GLN A 647 -19.28 -27.33 -83.87
CA GLN A 647 -17.87 -27.07 -83.53
C GLN A 647 -16.95 -26.98 -84.76
N ARG A 648 -17.42 -27.31 -85.96
CA ARG A 648 -16.62 -27.22 -87.19
C ARG A 648 -16.70 -25.81 -87.79
N LYS A 649 -15.58 -25.34 -88.38
CA LYS A 649 -15.49 -23.98 -88.98
C LYS A 649 -16.34 -23.77 -90.25
N THR A 650 -16.96 -24.83 -90.76
CA THR A 650 -17.72 -24.85 -92.03
C THR A 650 -19.21 -24.72 -91.72
N LYS A 651 -19.95 -23.88 -92.44
CA LYS A 651 -21.40 -23.71 -92.24
C LYS A 651 -22.15 -24.92 -92.82
N PHE A 652 -22.82 -25.69 -91.96
CA PHE A 652 -23.73 -26.76 -92.35
C PHE A 652 -25.18 -26.32 -92.21
N GLN A 653 -26.04 -26.73 -93.14
CA GLN A 653 -27.49 -26.63 -93.00
C GLN A 653 -28.05 -28.02 -92.72
N ILE A 654 -28.74 -28.14 -91.58
CA ILE A 654 -29.33 -29.40 -91.10
C ILE A 654 -30.84 -29.32 -91.29
N THR A 655 -31.41 -30.31 -91.96
CA THR A 655 -32.86 -30.42 -92.13
C THR A 655 -33.35 -31.65 -91.39
N ILE A 656 -34.19 -31.41 -90.38
CA ILE A 656 -34.91 -32.43 -89.60
C ILE A 656 -36.39 -32.21 -89.92
N PRO A 657 -37.09 -33.21 -90.49
CA PRO A 657 -38.53 -33.11 -90.75
C PRO A 657 -39.35 -33.09 -89.46
#